data_AF-A0A819U9N4-F1
#
_entry.id   AF-A0A819U9N4-F1
#
_cell.length_a   1.000
_cell.length_b   1.000
_cell.length_c   1.000
_cell.angle_alpha   90.00
_cell.angle_beta   90.00
_cell.angle_gamma   90.00
#
_symmetry.space_group_name_H-M   'P 1'
#
loop_
_entity.id
_entity.type
_entity.pdbx_description
1 polymer ?
#
loop_
_entity_poly.entity_id
_entity_poly.type
_entity_poly.pdbx_seq_one_letter_code
_entity_poly.pdbx_strand_id
1 'polypeptide(L)'
;MDGQTIYAAIEGDSAVKKWTKGASEGIQVGGECFYCMGVSVDKEKNVYMSSAGRSCVYKWSPQTNIITIVAGRENYQGTTSEYLSSPEGIYVDGNSGTVYVADYVNNRIQKWEKDAHNGTTVAGLSTGEGGSDHESLSEPSSVWVDDETLVVYVADSANERIQRWLYNASMGDTIAGGSENVWLSMPDDVRLSATLTIPVAKHSNEKFPVLLEYKPYRKDDNSFNADQSNIFYLARRGFIVAKVDIRGTGSSEGVLIEREYTTQELDDCENVIKQLADYPHSNGRVGMFGLSWSAFNSLMMATLRRPPSLRAIFAAHASDDLYKNDIHYPDGIMHLDHYIVSIDHANALPATPNYVMNEQWIKERFTRRPWADIYLEHQLDDSFWRKHSIKYVYANLTLPTYLIGGLYDPYKDTAINIYEHAHQISPKIKVVVGPFIHAMPDNVNRNPGPGFDSNAEMVRWFNHWLKDDNENSDILNEPDITLFIRTSLTTGTYRYESQWPIHRRRTRRMYMTNDRMLTERIPSHVDGKRNNSNVDILEYRPWIGFESGLWLGGLTGNQQSYDEHSLVYQSDPINETIEIIGFVNVSLQVSTIAPMAHWIVRLEDVDNNAQVWLVTTGALNGAQRQTPSAPLEPNHMYTITFRLHFTTWTFFNGHSIRVAISNAMFPTYWPSAFAMNTSLFLNSSATFIDLPVILPLSSTSPSPSFTQQQVSSTDIFPELFSA
;
A
#
# COMPACT_ATOMS: atom_id res chain seq x y z
N MET A 1 15.09 45.76 -2.96
CA MET A 1 16.18 45.57 -3.95
C MET A 1 15.87 46.41 -5.18
N ASP A 2 16.88 46.89 -5.92
CA ASP A 2 16.71 47.74 -7.12
C ASP A 2 16.13 47.01 -8.36
N GLY A 3 15.70 45.75 -8.19
CA GLY A 3 15.11 44.91 -9.24
C GLY A 3 16.07 44.54 -10.38
N GLN A 4 17.36 44.89 -10.26
CA GLN A 4 18.35 44.73 -11.32
C GLN A 4 19.56 43.89 -10.89
N THR A 5 19.64 43.49 -9.62
CA THR A 5 20.75 42.73 -9.05
C THR A 5 20.24 41.51 -8.28
N ILE A 6 20.85 40.34 -8.53
CA ILE A 6 20.59 39.10 -7.81
C ILE A 6 21.87 38.68 -7.07
N TYR A 7 21.70 38.23 -5.83
CA TYR A 7 22.76 37.58 -5.04
C TYR A 7 22.36 36.14 -4.79
N ALA A 8 23.30 35.21 -4.96
CA ALA A 8 23.09 33.80 -4.65
C ALA A 8 24.28 33.26 -3.86
N ALA A 9 23.99 32.54 -2.79
CA ALA A 9 24.97 31.68 -2.13
C ALA A 9 25.13 30.42 -3.00
N ILE A 10 26.36 30.06 -3.35
CA ILE A 10 26.67 28.86 -4.11
C ILE A 10 27.47 27.93 -3.21
N GLU A 11 26.81 26.88 -2.73
CA GLU A 11 27.38 25.90 -1.80
C GLU A 11 28.68 25.30 -2.35
N GLY A 12 28.65 24.78 -3.59
CA GLY A 12 29.80 24.14 -4.24
C GLY A 12 31.01 25.05 -4.46
N ASP A 13 30.80 26.37 -4.50
CA ASP A 13 31.87 27.37 -4.67
C ASP A 13 32.30 27.98 -3.33
N SER A 14 31.61 27.67 -2.22
CA SER A 14 31.81 28.30 -0.90
C SER A 14 31.86 29.84 -0.96
N ALA A 15 30.96 30.42 -1.75
CA ALA A 15 30.97 31.85 -2.05
C ALA A 15 29.57 32.40 -2.33
N VAL A 16 29.40 33.72 -2.12
CA VAL A 16 28.28 34.47 -2.66
C VAL A 16 28.67 35.10 -3.98
N LYS A 17 27.83 34.94 -4.99
CA LYS A 17 27.98 35.58 -6.30
C LYS A 17 26.86 36.58 -6.55
N LYS A 18 27.22 37.64 -7.28
CA LYS A 18 26.35 38.75 -7.68
C LYS A 18 26.20 38.77 -9.20
N TRP A 19 24.96 38.87 -9.67
CA TRP A 19 24.63 39.12 -11.08
C TRP A 19 23.90 40.44 -11.23
N THR A 20 24.28 41.21 -12.24
CA THR A 20 23.49 42.35 -12.71
C THR A 20 22.66 41.92 -13.92
N LYS A 21 21.54 42.60 -14.16
CA LYS A 21 20.66 42.33 -15.30
C LYS A 21 21.44 42.30 -16.62
N GLY A 22 21.41 41.16 -17.32
CA GLY A 22 22.10 40.95 -18.59
C GLY A 22 23.51 40.35 -18.47
N ALA A 23 24.02 40.11 -17.26
CA ALA A 23 25.30 39.41 -17.06
C ALA A 23 25.18 37.92 -17.40
N SER A 24 26.17 37.39 -18.13
CA SER A 24 26.28 35.96 -18.45
C SER A 24 26.98 35.14 -17.36
N GLU A 25 27.66 35.80 -16.42
CA GLU A 25 28.39 35.17 -15.31
C GLU A 25 28.28 36.01 -14.03
N GLY A 26 28.47 35.35 -12.88
CA GLY A 26 28.37 35.96 -11.57
C GLY A 26 29.72 36.33 -11.00
N ILE A 27 29.81 37.49 -10.37
CA ILE A 27 31.04 37.97 -9.73
C ILE A 27 30.99 37.60 -8.24
N GLN A 28 32.02 36.93 -7.74
CA GLN A 28 32.14 36.66 -6.31
C GLN A 28 32.22 37.96 -5.52
N VAL A 29 31.45 38.04 -4.44
CA VAL A 29 31.39 39.20 -3.54
C VAL A 29 31.60 38.75 -2.10
N GLY A 30 32.32 39.57 -1.33
CA GLY A 30 32.77 39.20 0.01
C GLY A 30 33.90 38.18 0.02
N GLY A 31 34.09 37.54 1.18
CA GLY A 31 35.10 36.51 1.39
C GLY A 31 34.53 35.09 1.23
N GLU A 32 35.35 34.09 1.53
CA GLU A 32 34.90 32.69 1.53
C GLU A 32 33.92 32.42 2.68
N CYS A 33 32.75 31.87 2.36
CA CYS A 33 31.79 31.29 3.29
C CYS A 33 31.78 29.77 3.06
N PHE A 34 32.36 29.00 3.97
CA PHE A 34 32.49 27.55 3.83
C PHE A 34 31.11 26.90 4.00
N TYR A 35 30.65 26.15 2.98
CA TYR A 35 29.26 25.70 2.84
C TYR A 35 28.29 26.88 2.97
N CYS A 36 28.25 27.72 1.94
CA CYS A 36 27.44 28.93 1.93
C CYS A 36 25.97 28.60 1.64
N MET A 37 25.11 28.69 2.66
CA MET A 37 23.72 28.22 2.59
C MET A 37 22.70 29.35 2.45
N GLY A 38 23.02 30.55 2.95
CA GLY A 38 22.10 31.70 2.99
C GLY A 38 22.78 33.01 2.64
N VAL A 39 22.03 33.89 1.97
CA VAL A 39 22.46 35.25 1.65
C VAL A 39 21.31 36.23 1.89
N SER A 40 21.63 37.40 2.48
CA SER A 40 20.70 38.51 2.64
C SER A 40 21.41 39.84 2.40
N VAL A 41 20.66 40.89 2.04
CA VAL A 41 21.21 42.20 1.68
C VAL A 41 20.41 43.31 2.33
N ASP A 42 21.08 44.22 3.05
CA ASP A 42 20.42 45.35 3.70
C ASP A 42 20.22 46.56 2.76
N LYS A 43 19.59 47.63 3.27
CA LYS A 43 19.31 48.85 2.49
C LYS A 43 20.57 49.61 2.07
N GLU A 44 21.68 49.43 2.78
CA GLU A 44 23.00 50.00 2.46
C GLU A 44 23.78 49.14 1.45
N LYS A 45 23.18 48.04 0.97
CA LYS A 45 23.78 47.05 0.07
C LYS A 45 24.91 46.24 0.70
N ASN A 46 25.00 46.18 2.04
CA ASN A 46 25.88 45.21 2.69
C ASN A 46 25.33 43.80 2.47
N VAL A 47 26.21 42.84 2.22
CA VAL A 47 25.86 41.44 1.96
C VAL A 47 26.16 40.61 3.19
N TYR A 48 25.16 39.89 3.67
CA TYR A 48 25.25 38.96 4.78
C TYR A 48 25.26 37.55 4.23
N MET A 49 26.11 36.69 4.78
CA MET A 49 26.29 35.33 4.31
C MET A 49 26.49 34.38 5.48
N SER A 50 25.70 33.32 5.53
CA SER A 50 25.92 32.24 6.48
C SER A 50 27.01 31.30 5.98
N SER A 51 27.92 30.94 6.88
CA SER A 51 28.96 29.97 6.65
C SER A 51 28.67 28.77 7.52
N ALA A 52 27.89 27.82 7.00
CA ALA A 52 27.46 26.65 7.76
C ALA A 52 28.65 25.89 8.33
N GLY A 53 29.67 25.66 7.50
CA GLY A 53 30.89 24.95 7.91
C GLY A 53 31.83 25.73 8.85
N ARG A 54 31.59 27.02 9.10
CA ARG A 54 32.34 27.82 10.10
C ARG A 54 31.47 28.30 11.26
N SER A 55 30.20 27.90 11.32
CA SER A 55 29.29 28.22 12.43
C SER A 55 29.13 29.72 12.72
N CYS A 56 29.14 30.56 11.68
CA CYS A 56 28.99 32.01 11.83
C CYS A 56 28.32 32.67 10.61
N VAL A 57 27.88 33.92 10.79
CA VAL A 57 27.38 34.78 9.73
C VAL A 57 28.33 35.95 9.54
N TYR A 58 28.80 36.14 8.30
CA TYR A 58 29.62 37.28 7.92
C TYR A 58 28.77 38.40 7.34
N LYS A 59 29.20 39.65 7.55
CA LYS A 59 28.74 40.84 6.84
C LYS A 59 29.89 41.40 6.02
N TRP A 60 29.67 41.61 4.73
CA TRP A 60 30.59 42.31 3.83
C TRP A 60 29.98 43.65 3.39
N SER A 61 30.76 44.72 3.51
CA SER A 61 30.36 46.05 3.03
C SER A 61 31.05 46.37 1.70
N PRO A 62 30.31 46.59 0.60
CA PRO A 62 30.91 46.96 -0.69
C PRO A 62 31.57 48.34 -0.66
N GLN A 63 31.21 49.24 0.27
CA GLN A 63 31.77 50.59 0.37
C GLN A 63 33.16 50.59 1.01
N THR A 64 33.38 49.74 2.01
CA THR A 64 34.63 49.68 2.78
C THR A 64 35.50 48.47 2.42
N ASN A 65 34.90 47.48 1.77
CA ASN A 65 35.48 46.16 1.51
C ASN A 65 35.89 45.39 2.78
N ILE A 66 35.25 45.69 3.92
CA ILE A 66 35.49 45.02 5.20
C ILE A 66 34.51 43.85 5.38
N ILE A 67 35.02 42.76 5.96
CA ILE A 67 34.23 41.59 6.39
C ILE A 67 34.27 41.52 7.92
N THR A 68 33.10 41.41 8.55
CA THR A 68 32.98 41.22 10.01
C THR A 68 32.06 40.05 10.32
N ILE A 69 32.26 39.42 11.48
CA ILE A 69 31.32 38.44 12.02
C ILE A 69 30.21 39.20 12.73
N VAL A 70 28.96 38.88 12.42
CA VAL A 70 27.77 39.53 13.01
C VAL A 70 26.86 38.58 13.77
N ALA A 71 27.07 37.26 13.64
CA ALA A 71 26.43 36.25 14.47
C ALA A 71 27.32 34.99 14.59
N GLY A 72 27.30 34.36 15.77
CA GLY A 72 28.10 33.17 16.08
C GLY A 72 29.60 33.45 16.26
N ARG A 73 30.38 32.38 16.38
CA ARG A 73 31.85 32.43 16.51
C ARG A 73 32.49 31.55 15.45
N GLU A 74 33.32 32.15 14.62
CA GLU A 74 34.00 31.46 13.52
C GLU A 74 34.80 30.24 14.02
N ASN A 75 34.52 29.08 13.43
CA ASN A 75 35.10 27.77 13.74
C ASN A 75 34.73 27.18 15.10
N TYR A 76 33.76 27.76 15.82
CA TYR A 76 33.28 27.20 17.09
C TYR A 76 31.77 27.00 17.04
N GLN A 77 31.35 25.73 17.17
CA GLN A 77 29.95 25.36 17.30
C GLN A 77 29.53 25.22 18.78
N GLY A 78 28.26 25.44 19.08
CA GLY A 78 27.72 25.28 20.43
C GLY A 78 26.24 25.62 20.52
N THR A 79 25.64 25.33 21.68
CA THR A 79 24.20 25.51 21.94
C THR A 79 23.88 26.75 22.78
N THR A 80 24.87 27.39 23.41
CA THR A 80 24.64 28.65 24.15
C THR A 80 24.40 29.81 23.19
N SER A 81 23.89 30.94 23.70
CA SER A 81 23.51 32.11 22.89
C SER A 81 24.65 32.76 22.11
N GLU A 82 25.90 32.44 22.41
CA GLU A 82 27.08 32.98 21.71
C GLU A 82 27.45 32.19 20.44
N TYR A 83 26.93 30.98 20.30
CA TYR A 83 27.32 30.05 19.26
C TYR A 83 26.14 29.70 18.36
N LEU A 84 26.49 29.28 17.14
CA LEU A 84 25.59 28.69 16.16
C LEU A 84 26.13 27.30 15.81
N SER A 85 25.31 26.45 15.19
CA SER A 85 25.75 25.19 14.61
C SER A 85 25.12 24.98 13.23
N SER A 86 25.98 24.95 12.22
CA SER A 86 25.60 24.86 10.80
C SER A 86 24.52 25.88 10.37
N PRO A 87 24.70 27.20 10.59
CA PRO A 87 23.67 28.17 10.25
C PRO A 87 23.34 28.17 8.75
N GLU A 88 22.05 28.14 8.42
CA GLU A 88 21.56 28.09 7.04
C GLU A 88 20.94 29.40 6.59
N GLY A 89 19.61 29.45 6.38
CA GLY A 89 18.92 30.64 5.93
C GLY A 89 19.03 31.80 6.93
N ILE A 90 19.17 33.00 6.38
CA ILE A 90 19.30 34.23 7.15
C ILE A 90 18.34 35.29 6.62
N TYR A 91 17.81 36.10 7.54
CA TYR A 91 17.05 37.31 7.24
C TYR A 91 17.70 38.51 7.93
N VAL A 92 17.68 39.67 7.29
CA VAL A 92 18.26 40.90 7.85
C VAL A 92 17.22 42.00 7.76
N ASP A 93 16.86 42.55 8.92
CA ASP A 93 16.00 43.75 8.96
C ASP A 93 16.80 44.93 8.39
N GLY A 94 16.33 45.44 7.26
CA GLY A 94 17.01 46.50 6.53
C GLY A 94 17.03 47.86 7.23
N ASN A 95 16.25 48.06 8.31
CA ASN A 95 16.24 49.28 9.12
C ASN A 95 17.17 49.19 10.33
N SER A 96 17.08 48.10 11.10
CA SER A 96 17.83 47.95 12.35
C SER A 96 19.22 47.33 12.16
N GLY A 97 19.41 46.56 11.09
CA GLY A 97 20.60 45.72 10.90
C GLY A 97 20.60 44.45 11.75
N THR A 98 19.45 44.11 12.36
CA THR A 98 19.26 42.86 13.10
C THR A 98 19.31 41.66 12.15
N VAL A 99 20.01 40.62 12.56
CA VAL A 99 20.15 39.37 11.80
C VAL A 99 19.35 38.26 12.48
N TYR A 100 18.50 37.59 11.72
CA TYR A 100 17.82 36.36 12.13
C TYR A 100 18.48 35.19 11.40
N VAL A 101 18.83 34.14 12.16
CA VAL A 101 19.59 33.01 11.66
C VAL A 101 18.85 31.72 11.97
N ALA A 102 18.64 30.91 10.95
CA ALA A 102 18.25 29.52 11.11
C ALA A 102 19.46 28.73 11.63
N ASP A 103 19.47 28.48 12.93
CA ASP A 103 20.51 27.74 13.65
C ASP A 103 20.20 26.24 13.50
N TYR A 104 20.42 25.73 12.29
CA TYR A 104 19.87 24.47 11.74
C TYR A 104 20.02 23.28 12.68
N VAL A 105 21.26 22.97 13.10
CA VAL A 105 21.52 21.79 13.96
C VAL A 105 20.97 22.00 15.37
N ASN A 106 20.88 23.26 15.83
CA ASN A 106 20.32 23.61 17.12
C ASN A 106 18.79 23.84 17.06
N ASN A 107 18.09 23.46 15.98
CA ASN A 107 16.64 23.42 15.92
C ASN A 107 15.93 24.71 16.38
N ARG A 108 16.49 25.88 16.06
CA ARG A 108 15.96 27.17 16.53
C ARG A 108 16.27 28.31 15.58
N ILE A 109 15.54 29.42 15.75
CA ILE A 109 15.87 30.71 15.13
C ILE A 109 16.50 31.63 16.17
N GLN A 110 17.71 32.11 15.88
CA GLN A 110 18.38 33.11 16.70
C GLN A 110 18.33 34.50 16.09
N LYS A 111 17.90 35.47 16.88
CA LYS A 111 17.94 36.90 16.59
C LYS A 111 19.20 37.52 17.20
N TRP A 112 19.96 38.25 16.39
CA TRP A 112 21.16 38.97 16.76
C TRP A 112 20.97 40.45 16.45
N GLU A 113 20.86 41.26 17.50
CA GLU A 113 20.82 42.72 17.38
C GLU A 113 22.16 43.24 16.83
N LYS A 114 22.14 44.42 16.22
CA LYS A 114 23.35 45.05 15.69
C LYS A 114 24.40 45.19 16.80
N ASP A 115 25.62 44.75 16.49
CA ASP A 115 26.79 44.77 17.38
C ASP A 115 26.65 43.90 18.67
N ALA A 116 25.63 43.03 18.75
CA ALA A 116 25.46 42.12 19.87
C ALA A 116 26.48 40.97 19.85
N HIS A 117 26.89 40.52 21.04
CA HIS A 117 27.78 39.36 21.20
C HIS A 117 27.03 38.05 21.43
N ASN A 118 25.73 38.13 21.74
CA ASN A 118 24.87 36.99 22.06
C ASN A 118 23.57 37.11 21.26
N GLY A 119 23.07 35.98 20.76
CA GLY A 119 21.75 35.87 20.17
C GLY A 119 20.63 35.64 21.20
N THR A 120 19.40 35.87 20.77
CA THR A 120 18.17 35.55 21.51
C THR A 120 17.34 34.58 20.68
N THR A 121 16.91 33.47 21.26
CA THR A 121 16.01 32.53 20.58
C THR A 121 14.63 33.17 20.43
N VAL A 122 14.12 33.23 19.20
CA VAL A 122 12.81 33.84 18.87
C VAL A 122 11.81 32.84 18.28
N ALA A 123 12.26 31.63 17.94
CA ALA A 123 11.42 30.49 17.59
C ALA A 123 12.18 29.18 17.88
N GLY A 124 11.46 28.16 18.36
CA GLY A 124 12.05 26.91 18.86
C GLY A 124 12.55 27.01 20.30
N LEU A 125 13.04 25.89 20.85
CA LEU A 125 13.52 25.82 22.22
C LEU A 125 14.91 26.44 22.38
N SER A 126 15.13 27.20 23.46
CA SER A 126 16.43 27.80 23.74
C SER A 126 17.52 26.77 24.04
N THR A 127 17.16 25.56 24.43
CA THR A 127 18.07 24.41 24.63
C THR A 127 18.66 23.89 23.31
N GLY A 128 17.96 24.13 22.21
CA GLY A 128 18.28 23.62 20.88
C GLY A 128 17.82 22.18 20.62
N GLU A 129 17.00 21.63 21.51
CA GLU A 129 16.35 20.33 21.30
C GLU A 129 15.32 20.42 20.18
N GLY A 130 15.36 19.46 19.26
CA GLY A 130 14.43 19.36 18.14
C GLY A 130 13.15 18.61 18.50
N GLY A 131 12.06 18.91 17.79
CA GLY A 131 10.77 18.27 17.97
C GLY A 131 9.73 18.67 16.91
N SER A 132 8.55 18.07 16.98
CA SER A 132 7.43 18.30 16.04
C SER A 132 6.23 19.03 16.67
N ASP A 133 6.26 19.26 17.98
CA ASP A 133 5.25 20.07 18.67
C ASP A 133 5.36 21.55 18.27
N HIS A 134 4.46 22.39 18.79
CA HIS A 134 4.38 23.80 18.40
C HIS A 134 5.41 24.68 19.15
N GLU A 135 6.09 24.16 20.17
CA GLU A 135 7.14 24.87 20.92
C GLU A 135 8.54 24.64 20.32
N SER A 136 8.71 23.51 19.62
CA SER A 136 9.95 23.06 19.01
C SER A 136 9.95 23.23 17.48
N LEU A 137 11.17 23.22 16.92
CA LEU A 137 11.42 23.12 15.49
C LEU A 137 12.32 21.89 15.27
N SER A 138 12.51 21.47 14.02
CA SER A 138 13.43 20.42 13.63
C SER A 138 14.11 20.80 12.33
N GLU A 139 15.42 21.00 12.39
CA GLU A 139 16.28 21.37 11.25
C GLU A 139 15.72 22.55 10.43
N PRO A 140 15.48 23.72 11.05
CA PRO A 140 14.96 24.87 10.31
C PRO A 140 16.01 25.34 9.29
N SER A 141 15.63 25.40 8.01
CA SER A 141 16.56 25.76 6.93
C SER A 141 16.43 27.22 6.49
N SER A 142 15.31 27.88 6.80
CA SER A 142 15.06 29.25 6.37
C SER A 142 14.21 30.03 7.34
N VAL A 143 14.42 31.35 7.35
CA VAL A 143 13.68 32.31 8.14
C VAL A 143 13.35 33.55 7.31
N TRP A 144 12.14 34.07 7.49
CA TRP A 144 11.73 35.37 6.99
C TRP A 144 10.98 36.09 8.11
N VAL A 145 11.16 37.41 8.21
CA VAL A 145 10.52 38.21 9.26
C VAL A 145 9.77 39.36 8.60
N ASP A 146 8.55 39.61 9.06
CA ASP A 146 7.81 40.81 8.69
C ASP A 146 8.34 41.99 9.53
N ASP A 147 9.06 42.92 8.89
CA ASP A 147 9.68 44.07 9.55
C ASP A 147 8.66 44.98 10.28
N GLU A 148 7.37 44.97 9.89
CA GLU A 148 6.34 45.81 10.50
C GLU A 148 5.71 45.16 11.74
N THR A 149 5.44 43.86 11.67
CA THR A 149 4.73 43.13 12.72
C THR A 149 5.65 42.31 13.64
N LEU A 150 6.91 42.16 13.25
CA LEU A 150 7.92 41.30 13.89
C LEU A 150 7.51 39.82 13.94
N VAL A 151 6.59 39.40 13.08
CA VAL A 151 6.19 37.99 12.96
C VAL A 151 7.29 37.22 12.22
N VAL A 152 7.72 36.11 12.81
CA VAL A 152 8.76 35.25 12.27
C VAL A 152 8.13 34.06 11.56
N TYR A 153 8.52 33.84 10.31
CA TYR A 153 8.12 32.70 9.50
C TYR A 153 9.32 31.78 9.31
N VAL A 154 9.15 30.50 9.62
CA VAL A 154 10.23 29.52 9.64
C VAL A 154 9.89 28.36 8.72
N ALA A 155 10.82 28.02 7.84
CA ALA A 155 10.80 26.74 7.13
C ALA A 155 11.35 25.67 8.08
N ASP A 156 10.45 24.96 8.74
CA ASP A 156 10.73 23.91 9.71
C ASP A 156 10.86 22.58 8.96
N SER A 157 12.02 22.40 8.33
CA SER A 157 12.16 21.55 7.14
C SER A 157 12.04 20.05 7.43
N ALA A 158 12.60 19.56 8.54
CA ALA A 158 12.42 18.15 8.90
C ALA A 158 10.97 17.82 9.33
N ASN A 159 10.20 18.84 9.74
CA ASN A 159 8.76 18.71 10.00
C ASN A 159 7.89 19.04 8.79
N GLU A 160 8.49 19.39 7.64
CA GLU A 160 7.82 19.70 6.38
C GLU A 160 6.70 20.74 6.51
N ARG A 161 6.94 21.75 7.34
CA ARG A 161 5.95 22.80 7.63
C ARG A 161 6.55 24.19 7.62
N ILE A 162 5.67 25.17 7.47
CA ILE A 162 5.95 26.58 7.72
C ILE A 162 5.30 26.96 9.04
N GLN A 163 6.14 27.34 10.00
CA GLN A 163 5.71 27.82 11.31
C GLN A 163 5.68 29.35 11.32
N ARG A 164 4.62 29.93 11.87
CA ARG A 164 4.48 31.36 12.14
C ARG A 164 4.58 31.60 13.64
N TRP A 165 5.55 32.39 14.05
CA TRP A 165 5.76 32.79 15.44
C TRP A 165 5.43 34.27 15.61
N LEU A 166 4.44 34.56 16.45
CA LEU A 166 4.13 35.94 16.81
C LEU A 166 5.23 36.50 17.73
N TYR A 167 5.37 37.83 17.76
CA TYR A 167 6.35 38.49 18.61
C TYR A 167 6.22 38.07 20.08
N ASN A 168 7.31 37.56 20.66
CA ASN A 168 7.40 37.00 22.02
C ASN A 168 6.47 35.81 22.33
N ALA A 169 5.94 35.12 21.32
CA ALA A 169 5.20 33.88 21.53
C ALA A 169 6.13 32.77 22.05
N SER A 170 5.60 31.91 22.92
CA SER A 170 6.30 30.71 23.39
C SER A 170 6.13 29.50 22.47
N MET A 171 5.21 29.59 21.50
CA MET A 171 4.92 28.55 20.52
C MET A 171 4.51 29.17 19.17
N GLY A 172 4.72 28.43 18.09
CA GLY A 172 4.33 28.80 16.75
C GLY A 172 2.99 28.21 16.32
N ASP A 173 2.39 28.82 15.30
CA ASP A 173 1.26 28.27 14.57
C ASP A 173 1.75 27.66 13.26
N THR A 174 1.37 26.41 12.98
CA THR A 174 1.60 25.84 11.65
C THR A 174 0.64 26.47 10.65
N ILE A 175 1.19 27.20 9.67
CA ILE A 175 0.40 27.92 8.66
C ILE A 175 0.40 27.24 7.28
N ALA A 176 1.31 26.29 7.06
CA ALA A 176 1.35 25.46 5.87
C ALA A 176 2.13 24.16 6.13
N GLY A 177 1.68 23.05 5.56
CA GLY A 177 2.36 21.74 5.70
C GLY A 177 2.26 21.13 7.10
N GLY A 178 3.07 20.09 7.36
CA GLY A 178 3.22 19.47 8.67
C GLY A 178 2.50 18.15 8.89
N SER A 179 3.06 17.38 9.84
CA SER A 179 2.43 16.25 10.49
C SER A 179 2.66 16.34 11.99
N GLU A 180 1.68 15.96 12.79
CA GLU A 180 1.76 15.96 14.26
C GLU A 180 1.84 14.53 14.77
N ASN A 181 2.85 14.22 15.58
CA ASN A 181 2.91 12.97 16.32
C ASN A 181 2.06 13.08 17.59
N VAL A 182 1.08 12.20 17.72
CA VAL A 182 0.16 12.16 18.87
C VAL A 182 0.15 10.77 19.49
N TRP A 183 -0.10 10.73 20.81
CA TRP A 183 -0.28 9.49 21.56
C TRP A 183 -1.77 9.21 21.77
N LEU A 184 -2.22 8.04 21.31
CA LEU A 184 -3.59 7.57 21.52
C LEU A 184 -3.59 6.58 22.69
N SER A 185 -4.33 6.89 23.76
CA SER A 185 -4.27 6.12 25.01
C SER A 185 -5.28 4.99 25.02
N MET A 186 -4.85 3.76 25.24
CA MET A 186 -5.71 2.59 25.35
C MET A 186 -6.25 2.45 26.79
N PRO A 187 -7.32 1.66 27.04
CA PRO A 187 -7.89 1.49 28.37
C PRO A 187 -6.94 0.88 29.41
N ASP A 188 -5.87 0.23 28.97
CA ASP A 188 -4.83 -0.39 29.80
C ASP A 188 -3.56 0.47 29.91
N ASP A 189 -3.69 1.79 29.71
CA ASP A 189 -2.63 2.80 29.79
C ASP A 189 -1.51 2.69 28.74
N VAL A 190 -1.56 1.69 27.86
CA VAL A 190 -0.65 1.61 26.70
C VAL A 190 -0.98 2.70 25.70
N ARG A 191 0.04 3.37 25.17
CA ARG A 191 -0.13 4.42 24.17
C ARG A 191 0.30 3.94 22.79
N LEU A 192 -0.56 4.16 21.81
CA LEU A 192 -0.24 3.94 20.40
C LEU A 192 0.25 5.23 19.77
N SER A 193 1.34 5.14 19.00
CA SER A 193 1.91 6.25 18.26
C SER A 193 1.11 6.47 16.98
N ALA A 194 0.66 7.70 16.78
CA ALA A 194 -0.05 8.12 15.58
C ALA A 194 0.60 9.36 14.97
N THR A 195 0.64 9.42 13.64
CA THR A 195 0.99 10.63 12.90
C THR A 195 -0.27 11.17 12.23
N LEU A 196 -0.62 12.42 12.53
CA LEU A 196 -1.76 13.13 11.95
C LEU A 196 -1.27 14.16 10.95
N THR A 197 -1.67 14.03 9.69
CA THR A 197 -1.53 15.10 8.70
C THR A 197 -2.84 15.87 8.64
N ILE A 198 -2.80 17.14 9.06
CA ILE A 198 -4.00 17.95 9.26
C ILE A 198 -4.08 19.01 8.15
N PRO A 199 -5.24 19.15 7.46
CA PRO A 199 -5.45 20.22 6.50
C PRO A 199 -5.39 21.59 7.18
N VAL A 200 -4.84 22.59 6.49
CA VAL A 200 -4.91 23.99 6.96
C VAL A 200 -6.34 24.50 6.82
N ALA A 201 -6.95 24.83 7.96
CA ALA A 201 -8.28 25.41 8.01
C ALA A 201 -8.33 26.79 7.35
N LYS A 202 -9.32 27.03 6.50
CA LYS A 202 -9.58 28.35 5.88
C LYS A 202 -10.27 29.30 6.86
N HIS A 203 -11.00 28.75 7.84
CA HIS A 203 -11.75 29.51 8.85
C HIS A 203 -11.61 28.87 10.24
N SER A 204 -11.73 29.67 11.30
CA SER A 204 -11.36 29.31 12.68
C SER A 204 -12.15 28.16 13.34
N ASN A 205 -13.17 27.60 12.67
CA ASN A 205 -13.99 26.49 13.18
C ASN A 205 -14.16 25.34 12.17
N GLU A 206 -13.38 25.34 11.09
CA GLU A 206 -13.45 24.26 10.11
C GLU A 206 -13.02 22.93 10.75
N LYS A 207 -13.86 21.90 10.56
CA LYS A 207 -13.61 20.52 11.01
C LYS A 207 -13.54 19.61 9.80
N PHE A 208 -12.71 18.58 9.89
CA PHE A 208 -12.44 17.68 8.78
C PHE A 208 -12.78 16.23 9.17
N PRO A 209 -13.27 15.41 8.23
CA PRO A 209 -13.31 13.98 8.45
C PRO A 209 -11.90 13.38 8.60
N VAL A 210 -11.81 12.26 9.29
CA VAL A 210 -10.55 11.53 9.51
C VAL A 210 -10.49 10.30 8.62
N LEU A 211 -9.36 10.07 7.97
CA LEU A 211 -9.03 8.84 7.26
C LEU A 211 -7.94 8.11 8.03
N LEU A 212 -8.24 6.90 8.50
CA LEU A 212 -7.34 6.07 9.30
C LEU A 212 -6.72 4.96 8.46
N GLU A 213 -5.40 4.86 8.52
CA GLU A 213 -4.64 3.67 8.16
C GLU A 213 -3.96 3.10 9.43
N TYR A 214 -4.17 1.81 9.71
CA TYR A 214 -3.79 1.14 10.96
C TYR A 214 -3.03 -0.15 10.62
N LYS A 215 -1.70 -0.21 10.84
CA LYS A 215 -0.87 -1.36 10.40
C LYS A 215 0.46 -1.45 11.18
N PRO A 216 1.15 -2.61 11.20
CA PRO A 216 2.39 -2.80 11.95
C PRO A 216 3.66 -2.32 11.21
N TYR A 217 3.53 -1.64 10.08
CA TYR A 217 4.64 -1.42 9.12
C TYR A 217 5.43 -0.13 9.34
N ARG A 218 5.62 0.28 10.60
CA ARG A 218 6.48 1.39 11.02
C ARG A 218 6.24 2.68 10.23
N LYS A 219 5.32 3.51 10.72
CA LYS A 219 4.91 4.76 10.05
C LYS A 219 6.04 5.80 9.90
N ASP A 220 7.08 5.72 10.74
CA ASP A 220 8.11 6.76 10.91
C ASP A 220 9.41 6.51 10.12
N ASP A 221 9.53 5.40 9.36
CA ASP A 221 10.71 5.15 8.53
C ASP A 221 10.40 4.49 7.19
N ASN A 222 10.35 3.16 7.11
CA ASN A 222 10.30 2.38 5.88
C ASN A 222 9.04 2.72 5.07
N SER A 223 7.90 2.89 5.75
CA SER A 223 6.65 3.29 5.11
C SER A 223 6.47 4.80 4.95
N PHE A 224 7.35 5.64 5.52
CA PHE A 224 7.21 7.10 5.48
C PHE A 224 7.31 7.62 4.04
N ASN A 225 8.42 7.33 3.36
CA ASN A 225 8.70 7.84 2.00
C ASN A 225 7.70 7.32 0.96
N ALA A 226 7.20 6.09 1.11
CA ALA A 226 6.26 5.49 0.17
C ALA A 226 4.84 6.08 0.29
N ASP A 227 4.42 6.44 1.51
CA ASP A 227 3.03 6.82 1.78
C ASP A 227 2.81 8.35 1.72
N GLN A 228 3.88 9.14 1.83
CA GLN A 228 3.84 10.60 1.96
C GLN A 228 3.06 11.32 0.86
N SER A 229 3.25 10.92 -0.40
CA SER A 229 2.58 11.57 -1.54
C SER A 229 1.05 11.41 -1.47
N ASN A 230 0.57 10.23 -1.08
CA ASN A 230 -0.85 9.91 -0.93
C ASN A 230 -1.46 10.64 0.29
N ILE A 231 -0.75 10.63 1.43
CA ILE A 231 -1.19 11.30 2.65
C ILE A 231 -1.41 12.80 2.39
N PHE A 232 -0.43 13.47 1.78
CA PHE A 232 -0.57 14.90 1.47
C PHE A 232 -1.59 15.17 0.38
N TYR A 233 -1.78 14.25 -0.57
CA TYR A 233 -2.82 14.38 -1.59
C TYR A 233 -4.22 14.41 -0.95
N LEU A 234 -4.49 13.52 0.01
CA LEU A 234 -5.74 13.44 0.74
C LEU A 234 -5.89 14.64 1.70
N ALA A 235 -4.85 15.00 2.44
CA ALA A 235 -4.87 16.14 3.36
C ALA A 235 -5.18 17.47 2.66
N ARG A 236 -4.56 17.73 1.50
CA ARG A 236 -4.86 18.91 0.66
C ARG A 236 -6.31 18.99 0.18
N ARG A 237 -7.06 17.88 0.28
CA ARG A 237 -8.47 17.79 -0.10
C ARG A 237 -9.41 17.79 1.11
N GLY A 238 -8.90 18.18 2.29
CA GLY A 238 -9.72 18.41 3.48
C GLY A 238 -10.07 17.12 4.23
N PHE A 239 -9.10 16.22 4.37
CA PHE A 239 -9.17 15.05 5.24
C PHE A 239 -8.03 15.12 6.24
N ILE A 240 -8.29 14.89 7.53
CA ILE A 240 -7.21 14.53 8.46
C ILE A 240 -6.80 13.11 8.10
N VAL A 241 -5.52 12.87 7.85
CA VAL A 241 -5.01 11.53 7.58
C VAL A 241 -4.23 11.06 8.79
N ALA A 242 -4.67 9.95 9.39
CA ALA A 242 -4.07 9.35 10.57
C ALA A 242 -3.39 8.04 10.19
N LYS A 243 -2.09 7.93 10.43
CA LYS A 243 -1.35 6.67 10.39
C LYS A 243 -0.99 6.24 11.80
N VAL A 244 -1.29 5.00 12.14
CA VAL A 244 -1.09 4.48 13.50
C VAL A 244 -0.33 3.17 13.44
N ASP A 245 0.77 3.12 14.20
CA ASP A 245 1.46 1.86 14.46
C ASP A 245 0.65 1.06 15.48
N ILE A 246 0.35 -0.20 15.17
CA ILE A 246 -0.42 -1.03 16.10
C ILE A 246 0.39 -1.35 17.36
N ARG A 247 -0.29 -1.81 18.42
CA ARG A 247 0.33 -2.14 19.70
C ARG A 247 1.59 -2.99 19.55
N GLY A 248 2.65 -2.57 20.20
CA GLY A 248 3.92 -3.30 20.23
C GLY A 248 4.68 -3.33 18.91
N THR A 249 4.37 -2.42 17.97
CA THR A 249 5.07 -2.29 16.68
C THR A 249 5.50 -0.85 16.45
N GLY A 250 6.51 -0.65 15.59
CA GLY A 250 7.06 0.68 15.31
C GLY A 250 7.30 1.50 16.57
N SER A 251 6.72 2.70 16.62
CA SER A 251 6.85 3.64 17.73
C SER A 251 5.80 3.45 18.84
N SER A 252 4.88 2.49 18.71
CA SER A 252 3.86 2.21 19.73
C SER A 252 4.40 1.42 20.92
N GLU A 253 3.88 1.74 22.10
CA GLU A 253 4.20 1.06 23.34
C GLU A 253 3.54 -0.34 23.40
N GLY A 254 3.87 -1.07 24.47
CA GLY A 254 3.25 -2.34 24.80
C GLY A 254 3.94 -3.54 24.16
N VAL A 255 3.45 -4.72 24.55
CA VAL A 255 3.96 -6.00 24.05
C VAL A 255 3.38 -6.27 22.67
N LEU A 256 4.20 -6.81 21.77
CA LEU A 256 3.76 -7.28 20.45
C LEU A 256 2.50 -8.14 20.57
N ILE A 257 1.52 -7.88 19.70
CA ILE A 257 0.30 -8.68 19.62
C ILE A 257 0.64 -10.14 19.26
N GLU A 258 -0.26 -11.05 19.65
CA GLU A 258 0.01 -12.49 19.54
C GLU A 258 0.20 -12.97 18.10
N ARG A 259 -0.49 -12.35 17.14
CA ARG A 259 -0.48 -12.65 15.70
C ARG A 259 -1.24 -11.57 14.92
N GLU A 260 -1.36 -11.76 13.62
CA GLU A 260 -2.28 -11.02 12.74
C GLU A 260 -3.72 -11.00 13.24
N TYR A 261 -4.33 -9.80 13.22
CA TYR A 261 -5.77 -9.57 13.36
C TYR A 261 -6.36 -10.14 14.65
N THR A 262 -5.65 -9.95 15.76
CA THR A 262 -6.11 -10.43 17.07
C THR A 262 -7.31 -9.66 17.58
N THR A 263 -8.02 -10.22 18.56
CA THR A 263 -9.09 -9.51 19.26
C THR A 263 -8.55 -8.21 19.90
N GLN A 264 -7.34 -8.24 20.46
CA GLN A 264 -6.65 -7.06 21.01
C GLN A 264 -6.41 -5.98 19.95
N GLU A 265 -5.89 -6.34 18.78
CA GLU A 265 -5.68 -5.38 17.67
C GLU A 265 -6.99 -4.68 17.29
N LEU A 266 -8.09 -5.43 17.17
CA LEU A 266 -9.38 -4.88 16.82
C LEU A 266 -10.01 -4.03 17.95
N ASP A 267 -9.80 -4.40 19.22
CA ASP A 267 -10.25 -3.62 20.39
C ASP A 267 -9.50 -2.28 20.48
N ASP A 268 -8.19 -2.31 20.24
CA ASP A 268 -7.36 -1.10 20.17
C ASP A 268 -7.78 -0.20 19.01
N CYS A 269 -8.02 -0.78 17.82
CA CYS A 269 -8.48 -0.04 16.65
C CYS A 269 -9.84 0.64 16.89
N GLU A 270 -10.77 -0.03 17.57
CA GLU A 270 -12.06 0.55 17.97
C GLU A 270 -11.87 1.79 18.87
N ASN A 271 -10.93 1.71 19.81
CA ASN A 271 -10.59 2.82 20.70
C ASN A 271 -9.90 3.98 19.95
N VAL A 272 -8.99 3.66 19.03
CA VAL A 272 -8.35 4.63 18.13
C VAL A 272 -9.39 5.39 17.32
N ILE A 273 -10.35 4.70 16.70
CA ILE A 273 -11.43 5.32 15.91
C ILE A 273 -12.24 6.30 16.77
N LYS A 274 -12.54 5.93 18.02
CA LYS A 274 -13.24 6.81 18.96
C LYS A 274 -12.42 8.08 19.26
N GLN A 275 -11.14 7.95 19.60
CA GLN A 275 -10.28 9.09 19.91
C GLN A 275 -10.10 10.02 18.70
N LEU A 276 -9.97 9.46 17.49
CA LEU A 276 -9.87 10.23 16.25
C LEU A 276 -11.17 10.94 15.89
N ALA A 277 -12.33 10.33 16.19
CA ALA A 277 -13.62 11.00 16.05
C ALA A 277 -13.75 12.20 17.00
N ASP A 278 -13.21 12.08 18.22
CA ASP A 278 -13.22 13.14 19.25
C ASP A 278 -12.08 14.16 19.10
N TYR A 279 -11.17 13.98 18.12
CA TYR A 279 -10.02 14.87 17.92
C TYR A 279 -10.47 16.32 17.65
N PRO A 280 -9.82 17.35 18.22
CA PRO A 280 -10.32 18.72 18.13
C PRO A 280 -10.61 19.22 16.71
N HIS A 281 -9.86 18.82 15.69
CA HIS A 281 -10.11 19.23 14.30
C HIS A 281 -11.03 18.27 13.51
N SER A 282 -11.52 17.21 14.15
CA SER A 282 -12.39 16.20 13.54
C SER A 282 -13.85 16.65 13.46
N ASN A 283 -14.55 16.23 12.41
CA ASN A 283 -16.02 16.36 12.30
C ASN A 283 -16.77 15.14 12.90
N GLY A 284 -16.06 14.23 13.57
CA GLY A 284 -16.62 13.02 14.19
C GLY A 284 -16.85 11.84 13.25
N ARG A 285 -16.55 11.97 11.94
CA ARG A 285 -16.69 10.90 10.96
C ARG A 285 -15.32 10.35 10.57
N VAL A 286 -15.16 9.05 10.72
CA VAL A 286 -13.93 8.32 10.38
C VAL A 286 -14.19 7.42 9.18
N GLY A 287 -13.29 7.43 8.22
CA GLY A 287 -13.15 6.37 7.22
C GLY A 287 -11.87 5.59 7.47
N MET A 288 -11.85 4.31 7.09
CA MET A 288 -10.61 3.53 7.06
C MET A 288 -10.21 3.21 5.62
N PHE A 289 -8.93 3.19 5.35
CA PHE A 289 -8.42 2.85 4.04
C PHE A 289 -7.09 2.08 4.11
N GLY A 290 -6.74 1.42 3.01
CA GLY A 290 -5.38 0.97 2.79
C GLY A 290 -5.29 -0.29 1.95
N LEU A 291 -4.08 -0.83 1.94
CA LEU A 291 -3.66 -2.02 1.19
C LEU A 291 -3.37 -3.16 2.17
N SER A 292 -3.66 -4.40 1.78
CA SER A 292 -3.25 -5.59 2.52
C SER A 292 -3.71 -5.49 3.98
N TRP A 293 -2.83 -5.55 4.97
CA TRP A 293 -3.17 -5.45 6.40
C TRP A 293 -4.23 -4.39 6.75
N SER A 294 -4.07 -3.15 6.29
CA SER A 294 -5.02 -2.08 6.56
C SER A 294 -6.38 -2.32 5.88
N ALA A 295 -6.40 -3.01 4.75
CA ALA A 295 -7.63 -3.42 4.08
C ALA A 295 -8.32 -4.57 4.83
N PHE A 296 -7.56 -5.54 5.35
CA PHE A 296 -8.07 -6.63 6.19
C PHE A 296 -8.74 -6.08 7.46
N ASN A 297 -8.01 -5.28 8.24
CA ASN A 297 -8.58 -4.76 9.47
C ASN A 297 -9.70 -3.74 9.21
N SER A 298 -9.70 -2.99 8.11
CA SER A 298 -10.85 -2.17 7.70
C SER A 298 -12.12 -3.01 7.52
N LEU A 299 -12.01 -4.14 6.82
CA LEU A 299 -13.13 -5.07 6.63
C LEU A 299 -13.58 -5.69 7.96
N MET A 300 -12.64 -6.07 8.83
CA MET A 300 -12.95 -6.61 10.16
C MET A 300 -13.60 -5.57 11.06
N MET A 301 -13.15 -4.31 11.03
CA MET A 301 -13.81 -3.21 11.74
C MET A 301 -15.21 -2.97 11.18
N ALA A 302 -15.41 -3.04 9.87
CA ALA A 302 -16.71 -2.84 9.24
C ALA A 302 -17.72 -3.99 9.46
N THR A 303 -17.27 -5.19 9.84
CA THR A 303 -18.13 -6.38 9.96
C THR A 303 -18.20 -6.96 11.38
N LEU A 304 -17.08 -7.00 12.11
CA LEU A 304 -16.98 -7.60 13.43
C LEU A 304 -17.22 -6.58 14.54
N ARG A 305 -16.67 -5.37 14.43
CA ARG A 305 -16.71 -4.34 15.49
C ARG A 305 -17.78 -3.28 15.30
N ARG A 306 -17.87 -2.74 14.08
CA ARG A 306 -18.83 -1.71 13.65
C ARG A 306 -18.87 -0.48 14.58
N PRO A 307 -17.73 0.18 14.85
CA PRO A 307 -17.72 1.39 15.66
C PRO A 307 -18.60 2.48 15.05
N PRO A 308 -19.39 3.21 15.86
CA PRO A 308 -20.41 4.14 15.36
C PRO A 308 -19.84 5.33 14.57
N SER A 309 -18.57 5.70 14.81
CA SER A 309 -17.90 6.78 14.10
C SER A 309 -17.30 6.36 12.76
N LEU A 310 -17.19 5.04 12.47
CA LEU A 310 -16.73 4.53 11.18
C LEU A 310 -17.89 4.58 10.18
N ARG A 311 -17.72 5.34 9.10
CA ARG A 311 -18.81 5.65 8.15
C ARG A 311 -18.61 5.11 6.74
N ALA A 312 -17.38 4.79 6.35
CA ALA A 312 -17.07 4.16 5.07
C ALA A 312 -15.67 3.53 5.11
N ILE A 313 -15.43 2.52 4.26
CA ILE A 313 -14.10 1.94 4.08
C ILE A 313 -13.68 1.92 2.60
N PHE A 314 -12.37 1.91 2.37
CA PHE A 314 -11.72 1.72 1.06
C PHE A 314 -10.60 0.69 1.20
N ALA A 315 -10.86 -0.55 0.76
CA ALA A 315 -10.01 -1.70 1.04
C ALA A 315 -9.45 -2.30 -0.25
N ALA A 316 -8.12 -2.31 -0.39
CA ALA A 316 -7.43 -2.89 -1.53
C ALA A 316 -6.70 -4.18 -1.14
N HIS A 317 -6.88 -5.25 -1.92
CA HIS A 317 -6.11 -6.49 -1.81
C HIS A 317 -6.15 -7.12 -0.40
N ALA A 318 -7.36 -7.34 0.12
CA ALA A 318 -7.59 -8.03 1.38
C ALA A 318 -8.15 -9.43 1.16
N SER A 319 -8.06 -10.30 2.16
CA SER A 319 -8.79 -11.57 2.21
C SER A 319 -10.13 -11.47 2.93
N ASP A 320 -11.11 -12.25 2.48
CA ASP A 320 -12.32 -12.58 3.21
C ASP A 320 -12.26 -13.93 3.94
N ASP A 321 -11.23 -14.74 3.68
CA ASP A 321 -11.04 -16.07 4.24
C ASP A 321 -9.58 -16.29 4.65
N LEU A 322 -9.28 -16.10 5.93
CA LEU A 322 -7.95 -16.22 6.53
C LEU A 322 -7.32 -17.62 6.43
N TYR A 323 -8.02 -18.60 5.85
CA TYR A 323 -7.46 -19.92 5.58
C TYR A 323 -7.25 -20.15 4.08
N LYS A 324 -8.33 -20.34 3.30
CA LYS A 324 -8.21 -20.77 1.88
C LYS A 324 -7.93 -19.64 0.90
N ASN A 325 -8.11 -18.39 1.30
CA ASN A 325 -7.87 -17.20 0.47
C ASN A 325 -6.84 -16.30 1.15
N ASP A 326 -5.87 -16.89 1.84
CA ASP A 326 -4.90 -16.19 2.66
C ASP A 326 -3.48 -16.62 2.31
N ILE A 327 -2.45 -15.86 2.74
CA ILE A 327 -1.06 -16.20 2.49
C ILE A 327 -0.65 -17.51 3.16
N HIS A 328 -1.24 -17.92 4.29
CA HIS A 328 -0.75 -19.10 5.01
C HIS A 328 -1.16 -20.45 4.38
N TYR A 329 -2.42 -20.57 3.96
CA TYR A 329 -2.98 -21.82 3.41
C TYR A 329 -3.82 -21.60 2.14
N PRO A 330 -3.32 -20.90 1.11
CA PRO A 330 -4.07 -20.67 -0.12
C PRO A 330 -4.56 -22.01 -0.70
N ASP A 331 -5.84 -22.08 -1.08
CA ASP A 331 -6.54 -23.30 -1.52
C ASP A 331 -6.55 -24.48 -0.50
N GLY A 332 -6.23 -24.20 0.77
CA GLY A 332 -6.06 -25.20 1.82
C GLY A 332 -4.73 -25.96 1.73
N ILE A 333 -3.73 -25.41 1.03
CA ILE A 333 -2.39 -25.99 0.92
C ILE A 333 -1.40 -25.04 1.58
N MET A 334 -0.49 -25.60 2.38
CA MET A 334 0.52 -24.81 3.09
C MET A 334 1.37 -23.99 2.11
N HIS A 335 1.57 -22.73 2.47
CA HIS A 335 2.46 -21.80 1.78
C HIS A 335 3.42 -21.17 2.81
N LEU A 336 4.65 -20.93 2.38
CA LEU A 336 5.61 -20.14 3.15
C LEU A 336 6.51 -19.38 2.18
N ASP A 337 6.49 -18.05 2.28
CA ASP A 337 7.37 -17.18 1.52
C ASP A 337 8.16 -16.23 2.43
N HIS A 338 8.79 -15.25 1.80
CA HIS A 338 9.57 -14.23 2.46
C HIS A 338 8.77 -13.35 3.44
N TYR A 339 7.46 -13.14 3.23
CA TYR A 339 6.65 -12.28 4.09
C TYR A 339 6.55 -12.86 5.51
N ILE A 340 6.23 -14.16 5.60
CA ILE A 340 5.99 -14.83 6.89
C ILE A 340 7.21 -14.73 7.82
N VAL A 341 8.42 -14.69 7.27
CA VAL A 341 9.64 -14.50 8.07
C VAL A 341 10.01 -13.03 8.24
N SER A 342 9.77 -12.19 7.23
CA SER A 342 10.16 -10.78 7.26
C SER A 342 9.31 -9.98 8.25
N ILE A 343 8.05 -10.35 8.47
CA ILE A 343 7.16 -9.64 9.39
C ILE A 343 7.61 -9.79 10.85
N ASP A 344 8.07 -10.99 11.26
CA ASP A 344 8.65 -11.22 12.59
C ASP A 344 9.91 -10.34 12.79
N HIS A 345 10.75 -10.22 11.76
CA HIS A 345 11.91 -9.32 11.80
C HIS A 345 11.51 -7.85 11.86
N ALA A 346 10.53 -7.41 11.05
CA ALA A 346 10.06 -6.04 11.01
C ALA A 346 9.49 -5.58 12.36
N ASN A 347 8.72 -6.45 13.01
CA ASN A 347 8.15 -6.21 14.34
C ASN A 347 9.20 -6.16 15.45
N ALA A 348 10.36 -6.78 15.24
CA ALA A 348 11.47 -6.76 16.19
C ALA A 348 12.28 -5.44 16.14
N LEU A 349 12.13 -4.61 15.11
CA LEU A 349 12.93 -3.39 14.96
C LEU A 349 12.60 -2.33 16.04
N PRO A 350 13.61 -1.65 16.63
CA PRO A 350 13.36 -0.62 17.64
C PRO A 350 12.73 0.65 17.05
N ALA A 351 12.07 1.44 17.90
CA ALA A 351 11.38 2.67 17.49
C ALA A 351 12.36 3.75 16.98
N THR A 352 11.98 4.49 15.94
CA THR A 352 12.75 5.64 15.44
C THR A 352 12.45 6.90 16.29
N PRO A 353 13.28 7.95 16.20
CA PRO A 353 14.61 8.00 15.57
C PRO A 353 15.73 7.50 16.50
N ASN A 354 15.42 7.22 17.76
CA ASN A 354 16.44 6.96 18.79
C ASN A 354 16.90 5.50 18.87
N TYR A 355 16.16 4.57 18.27
CA TYR A 355 16.47 3.13 18.22
C TYR A 355 16.85 2.55 19.59
N VAL A 356 16.07 2.90 20.62
CA VAL A 356 16.32 2.46 22.00
C VAL A 356 16.17 0.94 22.12
N MET A 357 17.23 0.27 22.55
CA MET A 357 17.31 -1.20 22.72
C MET A 357 17.66 -1.56 24.17
N ASN A 358 16.77 -1.26 25.11
CA ASN A 358 16.94 -1.56 26.54
C ASN A 358 16.23 -2.88 26.94
N GLU A 359 16.34 -3.29 28.20
CA GLU A 359 15.69 -4.52 28.71
C GLU A 359 14.17 -4.51 28.51
N GLN A 360 13.53 -3.34 28.62
CA GLN A 360 12.10 -3.21 28.39
C GLN A 360 11.74 -3.48 26.92
N TRP A 361 12.49 -2.91 25.97
CA TRP A 361 12.31 -3.20 24.54
C TRP A 361 12.49 -4.69 24.23
N ILE A 362 13.53 -5.34 24.80
CA ILE A 362 13.71 -6.80 24.64
C ILE A 362 12.47 -7.54 25.13
N LYS A 363 11.96 -7.16 26.31
CA LYS A 363 10.77 -7.78 26.89
C LYS A 363 9.51 -7.55 26.04
N GLU A 364 9.34 -6.38 25.45
CA GLU A 364 8.16 -6.04 24.65
C GLU A 364 8.17 -6.68 23.26
N ARG A 365 9.35 -6.87 22.65
CA ARG A 365 9.48 -7.37 21.28
C ARG A 365 9.79 -8.87 21.18
N PHE A 366 10.48 -9.46 22.18
CA PHE A 366 10.98 -10.85 22.09
C PHE A 366 10.40 -11.82 23.13
N THR A 367 9.35 -11.44 23.86
CA THR A 367 8.63 -12.37 24.76
C THR A 367 7.48 -13.12 24.09
N ARG A 368 7.20 -12.80 22.81
CA ARG A 368 6.23 -13.51 21.99
C ARG A 368 6.93 -14.53 21.12
N ARG A 369 6.21 -15.61 20.84
CA ARG A 369 6.61 -16.59 19.82
C ARG A 369 6.56 -15.91 18.45
N PRO A 370 7.48 -16.24 17.52
CA PRO A 370 7.34 -15.86 16.11
C PRO A 370 5.97 -16.27 15.57
N TRP A 371 5.35 -15.42 14.77
CA TRP A 371 4.00 -15.68 14.26
C TRP A 371 3.98 -16.88 13.31
N ALA A 372 5.06 -17.09 12.55
CA ALA A 372 5.21 -18.25 11.68
C ALA A 372 4.91 -19.58 12.40
N ASP A 373 5.43 -19.76 13.62
CA ASP A 373 5.22 -20.99 14.39
C ASP A 373 3.75 -21.23 14.72
N ILE A 374 2.99 -20.16 14.98
CA ILE A 374 1.57 -20.24 15.32
C ILE A 374 0.78 -20.75 14.12
N TYR A 375 1.04 -20.21 12.92
CA TYR A 375 0.32 -20.61 11.72
C TYR A 375 0.59 -22.08 11.35
N LEU A 376 1.82 -22.56 11.56
CA LEU A 376 2.22 -23.95 11.31
C LEU A 376 1.53 -24.97 12.23
N GLU A 377 1.04 -24.54 13.40
CA GLU A 377 0.25 -25.37 14.32
C GLU A 377 -1.21 -25.53 13.86
N HIS A 378 -1.69 -24.62 13.00
CA HIS A 378 -3.09 -24.55 12.54
C HIS A 378 -3.27 -24.98 11.08
N GLN A 379 -2.77 -26.17 10.72
CA GLN A 379 -2.80 -26.68 9.34
C GLN A 379 -4.19 -27.00 8.76
N LEU A 380 -5.26 -26.88 9.54
CA LEU A 380 -6.64 -27.20 9.13
C LEU A 380 -7.53 -25.97 9.25
N ASP A 381 -8.63 -25.94 8.49
CA ASP A 381 -9.70 -24.92 8.60
C ASP A 381 -10.45 -25.08 9.94
N ASP A 382 -9.82 -24.67 11.04
CA ASP A 382 -10.35 -24.76 12.40
C ASP A 382 -10.82 -23.39 12.95
N SER A 383 -11.25 -23.34 14.22
CA SER A 383 -11.77 -22.12 14.83
C SER A 383 -10.78 -20.95 14.87
N PHE A 384 -9.47 -21.21 14.83
CA PHE A 384 -8.43 -20.19 14.82
C PHE A 384 -8.56 -19.25 13.62
N TRP A 385 -8.74 -19.83 12.43
CA TRP A 385 -8.95 -19.07 11.19
C TRP A 385 -10.35 -18.47 11.13
N ARG A 386 -11.37 -19.30 11.40
CA ARG A 386 -12.78 -18.92 11.22
C ARG A 386 -13.22 -17.74 12.07
N LYS A 387 -12.60 -17.53 13.23
CA LYS A 387 -13.00 -16.50 14.20
C LYS A 387 -13.02 -15.09 13.61
N HIS A 388 -12.08 -14.76 12.73
CA HIS A 388 -11.96 -13.42 12.14
C HIS A 388 -12.10 -13.39 10.61
N SER A 389 -12.35 -14.53 9.97
CA SER A 389 -12.68 -14.57 8.52
C SER A 389 -14.03 -13.90 8.23
N ILE A 390 -14.02 -12.94 7.31
CA ILE A 390 -15.19 -12.16 6.89
C ILE A 390 -16.26 -13.04 6.22
N LYS A 391 -15.86 -14.15 5.58
CA LYS A 391 -16.78 -15.06 4.87
C LYS A 391 -17.92 -15.61 5.72
N TYR A 392 -17.75 -15.67 7.04
CA TYR A 392 -18.78 -16.14 7.97
C TYR A 392 -19.73 -15.03 8.45
N VAL A 393 -19.44 -13.77 8.12
CA VAL A 393 -20.12 -12.59 8.66
C VAL A 393 -20.41 -11.53 7.59
N TYR A 394 -20.46 -11.88 6.29
CA TYR A 394 -20.81 -10.93 5.22
C TYR A 394 -22.11 -10.15 5.53
N ALA A 395 -23.06 -10.80 6.20
CA ALA A 395 -24.33 -10.19 6.58
C ALA A 395 -24.21 -9.00 7.55
N ASN A 396 -23.05 -8.83 8.19
CA ASN A 396 -22.77 -7.71 9.07
C ASN A 396 -22.20 -6.48 8.35
N LEU A 397 -21.85 -6.59 7.06
CA LEU A 397 -21.28 -5.49 6.29
C LEU A 397 -22.37 -4.47 5.93
N THR A 398 -22.67 -3.57 6.87
CA THR A 398 -23.70 -2.53 6.73
C THR A 398 -23.12 -1.16 6.38
N LEU A 399 -21.80 -1.06 6.19
CA LEU A 399 -21.11 0.19 5.84
C LEU A 399 -20.87 0.28 4.32
N PRO A 400 -20.90 1.50 3.76
CA PRO A 400 -20.39 1.75 2.43
C PRO A 400 -18.95 1.22 2.31
N THR A 401 -18.72 0.39 1.29
CA THR A 401 -17.44 -0.28 1.10
C THR A 401 -16.94 -0.15 -0.34
N TYR A 402 -15.75 0.40 -0.54
CA TYR A 402 -15.06 0.41 -1.83
C TYR A 402 -13.98 -0.67 -1.81
N LEU A 403 -13.98 -1.56 -2.79
CA LEU A 403 -13.09 -2.73 -2.88
C LEU A 403 -12.23 -2.65 -4.13
N ILE A 404 -10.93 -2.84 -3.96
CA ILE A 404 -10.00 -3.04 -5.08
C ILE A 404 -9.49 -4.48 -5.04
N GLY A 405 -9.65 -5.17 -6.16
CA GLY A 405 -9.01 -6.46 -6.45
C GLY A 405 -8.01 -6.34 -7.60
N GLY A 406 -7.03 -7.24 -7.62
CA GLY A 406 -6.02 -7.31 -8.68
C GLY A 406 -6.04 -8.65 -9.39
N LEU A 407 -6.03 -8.69 -10.72
CA LEU A 407 -5.95 -9.94 -11.49
C LEU A 407 -4.60 -10.66 -11.31
N TYR A 408 -3.57 -9.96 -10.83
CA TYR A 408 -2.25 -10.48 -10.50
C TYR A 408 -1.94 -10.40 -9.00
N ASP A 409 -2.97 -10.25 -8.19
CA ASP A 409 -2.90 -10.24 -6.74
C ASP A 409 -3.38 -11.60 -6.20
N PRO A 410 -2.74 -12.18 -5.17
CA PRO A 410 -3.19 -13.44 -4.56
C PRO A 410 -4.63 -13.38 -4.04
N TYR A 411 -5.10 -12.22 -3.56
CA TYR A 411 -6.43 -12.06 -2.96
C TYR A 411 -7.53 -11.67 -3.96
N LYS A 412 -7.36 -12.03 -5.25
CA LYS A 412 -8.22 -11.60 -6.36
C LYS A 412 -9.69 -11.98 -6.23
N ASP A 413 -10.00 -12.99 -5.42
CA ASP A 413 -11.36 -13.51 -5.23
C ASP A 413 -12.21 -12.60 -4.33
N THR A 414 -11.57 -11.91 -3.38
CA THR A 414 -12.23 -11.29 -2.23
C THR A 414 -13.25 -10.23 -2.62
N ALA A 415 -12.88 -9.31 -3.51
CA ALA A 415 -13.75 -8.19 -3.86
C ALA A 415 -15.08 -8.67 -4.45
N ILE A 416 -15.03 -9.72 -5.26
CA ILE A 416 -16.20 -10.32 -5.91
C ILE A 416 -16.99 -11.20 -4.93
N ASN A 417 -16.31 -11.99 -4.09
CA ASN A 417 -16.98 -12.77 -3.05
C ASN A 417 -17.76 -11.87 -2.06
N ILE A 418 -17.16 -10.78 -1.58
CA ILE A 418 -17.83 -9.81 -0.70
C ILE A 418 -19.03 -9.20 -1.41
N TYR A 419 -18.86 -8.73 -2.65
CA TYR A 419 -19.97 -8.15 -3.41
C TYR A 419 -21.13 -9.15 -3.57
N GLU A 420 -20.83 -10.39 -3.98
CA GLU A 420 -21.82 -11.45 -4.20
C GLU A 420 -22.70 -11.70 -2.95
N HIS A 421 -22.14 -11.58 -1.75
CA HIS A 421 -22.84 -11.88 -0.51
C HIS A 421 -23.37 -10.66 0.26
N ALA A 422 -22.82 -9.45 0.04
CA ALA A 422 -23.11 -8.29 0.89
C ALA A 422 -23.69 -7.08 0.15
N HIS A 423 -23.71 -7.03 -1.19
CA HIS A 423 -24.18 -5.84 -1.93
C HIS A 423 -25.64 -5.47 -1.68
N GLN A 424 -26.47 -6.43 -1.27
CA GLN A 424 -27.90 -6.20 -0.94
C GLN A 424 -28.10 -5.67 0.49
N ILE A 425 -27.05 -5.69 1.32
CA ILE A 425 -27.09 -5.38 2.75
C ILE A 425 -26.41 -4.03 3.02
N SER A 426 -25.23 -3.83 2.45
CA SER A 426 -24.52 -2.56 2.52
C SER A 426 -25.27 -1.49 1.71
N PRO A 427 -25.28 -0.22 2.15
CA PRO A 427 -25.88 0.87 1.38
C PRO A 427 -25.23 1.05 0.00
N LYS A 428 -23.94 0.69 -0.14
CA LYS A 428 -23.22 0.71 -1.42
C LYS A 428 -21.94 -0.11 -1.30
N ILE A 429 -21.74 -1.05 -2.24
CA ILE A 429 -20.43 -1.68 -2.46
C ILE A 429 -19.98 -1.31 -3.87
N LYS A 430 -18.81 -0.67 -3.98
CA LYS A 430 -18.13 -0.46 -5.27
C LYS A 430 -16.96 -1.42 -5.38
N VAL A 431 -16.80 -2.02 -6.55
CA VAL A 431 -15.74 -2.98 -6.85
C VAL A 431 -14.99 -2.52 -8.09
N VAL A 432 -13.67 -2.47 -7.98
CA VAL A 432 -12.76 -2.34 -9.12
C VAL A 432 -11.82 -3.54 -9.11
N VAL A 433 -11.86 -4.34 -10.17
CA VAL A 433 -10.85 -5.39 -10.39
C VAL A 433 -10.00 -4.98 -11.59
N GLY A 434 -8.78 -4.55 -11.31
CA GLY A 434 -7.84 -4.12 -12.33
C GLY A 434 -6.73 -5.13 -12.60
N PRO A 435 -5.84 -4.84 -13.56
CA PRO A 435 -4.64 -5.63 -13.81
C PRO A 435 -3.56 -5.38 -12.75
N PHE A 436 -3.92 -5.29 -11.48
CA PHE A 436 -2.99 -4.91 -10.41
C PHE A 436 -2.28 -6.13 -9.82
N ILE A 437 -1.04 -5.93 -9.41
CA ILE A 437 -0.33 -6.85 -8.50
C ILE A 437 -0.69 -6.52 -7.04
N HIS A 438 0.01 -7.10 -6.06
CA HIS A 438 -0.15 -6.75 -4.64
C HIS A 438 0.45 -5.36 -4.30
N ALA A 439 -0.18 -4.30 -4.84
CA ALA A 439 0.20 -2.91 -4.65
C ALA A 439 -1.02 -2.01 -4.87
N MET A 440 -0.99 -0.78 -4.32
CA MET A 440 -2.01 0.21 -4.69
C MET A 440 -2.00 0.47 -6.20
N PRO A 441 -3.16 0.70 -6.85
CA PRO A 441 -3.23 0.92 -8.29
C PRO A 441 -2.36 2.08 -8.82
N ASP A 442 -2.14 3.10 -7.99
CA ASP A 442 -1.32 4.27 -8.32
C ASP A 442 0.17 3.94 -8.51
N ASN A 443 0.63 2.76 -8.12
CA ASN A 443 2.01 2.33 -8.34
C ASN A 443 2.21 1.86 -9.79
N VAL A 444 2.22 2.82 -10.72
CA VAL A 444 2.30 2.58 -12.18
C VAL A 444 3.58 1.87 -12.63
N ASN A 445 4.66 1.92 -11.83
CA ASN A 445 5.89 1.20 -12.12
C ASN A 445 5.78 -0.31 -11.84
N ARG A 446 4.79 -0.71 -11.03
CA ARG A 446 4.57 -2.11 -10.62
C ARG A 446 3.35 -2.74 -11.28
N ASN A 447 2.31 -1.97 -11.58
CA ASN A 447 1.07 -2.50 -12.15
C ASN A 447 1.09 -2.52 -13.69
N PRO A 448 0.76 -3.65 -14.33
CA PRO A 448 0.59 -3.70 -15.79
C PRO A 448 -0.69 -2.98 -16.26
N GLY A 449 -0.75 -2.61 -17.54
CA GLY A 449 -1.93 -2.01 -18.14
C GLY A 449 -2.09 -0.50 -17.85
N PRO A 450 -3.26 0.09 -18.17
CA PRO A 450 -3.50 1.51 -17.92
C PRO A 450 -3.60 1.80 -16.42
N GLY A 451 -2.93 2.86 -15.97
CA GLY A 451 -2.97 3.32 -14.59
C GLY A 451 -4.40 3.66 -14.13
N PHE A 452 -4.64 3.53 -12.82
CA PHE A 452 -5.91 3.84 -12.16
C PHE A 452 -5.61 4.74 -10.95
N ASP A 453 -6.16 5.95 -10.95
CA ASP A 453 -5.95 6.95 -9.89
C ASP A 453 -6.81 6.62 -8.66
N SER A 454 -6.30 5.76 -7.77
CA SER A 454 -7.05 5.30 -6.61
C SER A 454 -7.20 6.41 -5.55
N ASN A 455 -6.27 7.37 -5.53
CA ASN A 455 -6.36 8.57 -4.71
C ASN A 455 -7.55 9.46 -5.09
N ALA A 456 -7.79 9.69 -6.39
CA ALA A 456 -8.96 10.42 -6.86
C ALA A 456 -10.27 9.73 -6.46
N GLU A 457 -10.31 8.39 -6.57
CA GLU A 457 -11.47 7.60 -6.17
C GLU A 457 -11.72 7.64 -4.66
N MET A 458 -10.66 7.52 -3.84
CA MET A 458 -10.76 7.70 -2.38
C MET A 458 -11.37 9.05 -2.03
N VAL A 459 -10.96 10.13 -2.71
CA VAL A 459 -11.51 11.47 -2.47
C VAL A 459 -12.99 11.53 -2.84
N ARG A 460 -13.38 11.04 -4.03
CA ARG A 460 -14.78 11.01 -4.46
C ARG A 460 -15.65 10.22 -3.47
N TRP A 461 -15.14 9.06 -3.04
CA TRP A 461 -15.79 8.16 -2.11
C TRP A 461 -15.97 8.77 -0.72
N PHE A 462 -14.89 9.22 -0.10
CA PHE A 462 -14.93 9.75 1.25
C PHE A 462 -15.55 11.15 1.33
N ASN A 463 -15.50 11.96 0.27
CA ASN A 463 -16.28 13.20 0.21
C ASN A 463 -17.78 12.90 0.34
N HIS A 464 -18.28 11.87 -0.34
CA HIS A 464 -19.69 11.51 -0.29
C HIS A 464 -20.12 11.04 1.11
N TRP A 465 -19.33 10.17 1.74
CA TRP A 465 -19.74 9.50 2.98
C TRP A 465 -19.34 10.24 4.27
N LEU A 466 -18.28 11.07 4.22
CA LEU A 466 -17.70 11.68 5.42
C LEU A 466 -17.86 13.21 5.50
N LYS A 467 -18.26 13.89 4.41
CA LYS A 467 -18.49 15.35 4.44
C LYS A 467 -19.99 15.66 4.35
N ASP A 468 -20.34 16.87 4.79
CA ASP A 468 -21.73 17.35 4.76
C ASP A 468 -22.14 17.83 3.35
N ASP A 469 -21.21 18.45 2.61
CA ASP A 469 -21.42 18.90 1.23
C ASP A 469 -21.07 17.79 0.23
N ASN A 470 -22.06 16.95 -0.09
CA ASN A 470 -21.92 15.82 -1.01
C ASN A 470 -22.35 16.14 -2.46
N GLU A 471 -22.69 17.40 -2.77
CA GLU A 471 -23.30 17.83 -4.04
C GLU A 471 -22.44 17.56 -5.29
N ASN A 472 -21.15 17.22 -5.12
CA ASN A 472 -20.21 17.01 -6.23
C ASN A 472 -19.71 15.55 -6.40
N SER A 473 -20.22 14.57 -5.64
CA SER A 473 -19.77 13.18 -5.81
C SER A 473 -20.74 12.37 -6.69
N ASP A 474 -20.37 12.20 -7.95
CA ASP A 474 -21.04 11.40 -8.97
C ASP A 474 -20.75 9.89 -8.85
N ILE A 475 -19.93 9.48 -7.88
CA ILE A 475 -19.48 8.09 -7.68
C ILE A 475 -20.63 7.08 -7.49
N LEU A 476 -21.77 7.54 -6.95
CA LEU A 476 -22.94 6.70 -6.75
C LEU A 476 -23.77 6.47 -8.02
N ASN A 477 -23.63 7.35 -9.02
CA ASN A 477 -24.35 7.26 -10.30
C ASN A 477 -23.73 6.22 -11.24
N GLU A 478 -22.47 5.87 -10.99
CA GLU A 478 -21.74 4.86 -11.74
C GLU A 478 -22.15 3.43 -11.33
N PRO A 479 -22.07 2.45 -12.25
CA PRO A 479 -22.23 1.04 -11.94
C PRO A 479 -21.31 0.57 -10.81
N ASP A 480 -21.77 -0.43 -10.06
CA ASP A 480 -21.06 -0.90 -8.86
C ASP A 480 -19.77 -1.64 -9.18
N ILE A 481 -19.71 -2.33 -10.32
CA ILE A 481 -18.60 -3.20 -10.68
C ILE A 481 -17.88 -2.68 -11.92
N THR A 482 -16.58 -2.50 -11.78
CA THR A 482 -15.65 -2.20 -12.87
C THR A 482 -14.61 -3.30 -12.97
N LEU A 483 -14.47 -3.88 -14.16
CA LEU A 483 -13.52 -4.97 -14.42
C LEU A 483 -12.59 -4.60 -15.57
N PHE A 484 -11.31 -4.90 -15.43
CA PHE A 484 -10.36 -4.87 -16.54
C PHE A 484 -10.42 -6.18 -17.30
N ILE A 485 -10.85 -6.15 -18.55
CA ILE A 485 -10.97 -7.34 -19.40
C ILE A 485 -9.67 -7.56 -20.15
N ARG A 486 -8.93 -8.59 -19.77
CA ARG A 486 -7.61 -8.91 -20.35
C ARG A 486 -7.71 -9.45 -21.77
N THR A 487 -6.91 -8.89 -22.66
CA THR A 487 -6.60 -9.42 -24.01
C THR A 487 -5.18 -9.98 -24.08
N SER A 488 -4.34 -9.68 -23.11
CA SER A 488 -3.07 -10.34 -22.86
C SER A 488 -2.74 -10.22 -21.37
N LEU A 489 -1.55 -10.62 -20.97
CA LEU A 489 -1.08 -10.38 -19.62
C LEU A 489 -0.97 -8.88 -19.26
N THR A 490 -0.73 -8.00 -20.23
CA THR A 490 -0.50 -6.57 -19.97
C THR A 490 -1.46 -5.63 -20.69
N THR A 491 -2.31 -6.15 -21.58
CA THR A 491 -3.28 -5.36 -22.34
C THR A 491 -4.71 -5.79 -22.06
N GLY A 492 -5.64 -4.86 -22.22
CA GLY A 492 -7.05 -5.05 -21.95
C GLY A 492 -7.78 -3.73 -21.86
N THR A 493 -9.06 -3.79 -21.48
CA THR A 493 -9.92 -2.60 -21.38
C THR A 493 -10.80 -2.65 -20.14
N TYR A 494 -10.98 -1.52 -19.48
CA TYR A 494 -11.94 -1.42 -18.38
C TYR A 494 -13.38 -1.41 -18.92
N ARG A 495 -14.26 -2.13 -18.23
CA ARG A 495 -15.68 -2.23 -18.54
C ARG A 495 -16.52 -2.22 -17.27
N TYR A 496 -17.64 -1.50 -17.31
CA TYR A 496 -18.67 -1.60 -16.28
C TYR A 496 -19.52 -2.85 -16.47
N GLU A 497 -19.88 -3.48 -15.35
CA GLU A 497 -20.93 -4.49 -15.29
C GLU A 497 -22.02 -4.03 -14.29
N SER A 498 -23.27 -4.06 -14.73
CA SER A 498 -24.40 -3.50 -13.96
C SER A 498 -24.99 -4.47 -12.91
N GLN A 499 -24.52 -5.72 -12.88
CA GLN A 499 -25.01 -6.75 -11.97
C GLN A 499 -24.01 -7.90 -11.82
N TRP A 500 -24.06 -8.56 -10.67
CA TRP A 500 -23.33 -9.80 -10.41
C TRP A 500 -24.25 -10.88 -9.84
N PRO A 501 -24.19 -12.13 -10.33
CA PRO A 501 -23.47 -12.55 -11.53
C PRO A 501 -23.97 -11.86 -12.82
N ILE A 502 -23.09 -11.69 -13.80
CA ILE A 502 -23.44 -11.05 -15.07
C ILE A 502 -24.56 -11.84 -15.79
N HIS A 503 -25.69 -11.21 -16.13
CA HIS A 503 -26.87 -11.89 -16.70
C HIS A 503 -26.62 -12.56 -18.07
N ARG A 504 -25.71 -11.98 -18.86
CA ARG A 504 -25.25 -12.52 -20.15
C ARG A 504 -24.20 -13.63 -20.02
N ARG A 505 -23.84 -14.04 -18.80
CA ARG A 505 -22.98 -15.19 -18.53
C ARG A 505 -23.67 -16.48 -18.94
N ARG A 506 -22.94 -17.36 -19.61
CA ARG A 506 -23.33 -18.72 -19.98
C ARG A 506 -22.23 -19.67 -19.55
N THR A 507 -22.63 -20.85 -19.10
CA THR A 507 -21.69 -21.92 -18.78
C THR A 507 -21.34 -22.68 -20.06
N ARG A 508 -20.05 -22.68 -20.41
CA ARG A 508 -19.51 -23.57 -21.46
C ARG A 508 -18.76 -24.70 -20.79
N ARG A 509 -19.37 -25.88 -20.75
CA ARG A 509 -18.79 -27.09 -20.14
C ARG A 509 -17.87 -27.77 -21.12
N MET A 510 -16.64 -28.08 -20.70
CA MET A 510 -15.68 -28.85 -21.48
C MET A 510 -15.15 -30.04 -20.68
N TYR A 511 -15.27 -31.22 -21.26
CA TYR A 511 -14.83 -32.50 -20.73
C TYR A 511 -13.42 -32.83 -21.20
N MET A 512 -12.66 -33.50 -20.33
CA MET A 512 -11.35 -34.06 -20.64
C MET A 512 -11.52 -35.49 -21.17
N THR A 513 -10.81 -35.84 -22.25
CA THR A 513 -10.92 -37.14 -22.91
C THR A 513 -9.58 -37.87 -22.99
N ASN A 514 -9.62 -39.19 -23.18
CA ASN A 514 -8.42 -40.06 -23.18
C ASN A 514 -7.39 -39.74 -24.27
N ASP A 515 -7.80 -39.03 -25.32
CA ASP A 515 -6.94 -38.56 -26.41
C ASP A 515 -6.30 -37.20 -26.12
N ARG A 516 -6.31 -36.75 -24.85
CA ARG A 516 -5.78 -35.45 -24.40
C ARG A 516 -6.51 -34.25 -24.99
N MET A 517 -7.76 -34.45 -25.41
CA MET A 517 -8.60 -33.38 -25.92
C MET A 517 -9.46 -32.77 -24.80
N LEU A 518 -9.79 -31.49 -24.98
CA LEU A 518 -10.76 -30.76 -24.20
C LEU A 518 -11.96 -30.43 -25.11
N THR A 519 -13.12 -31.00 -24.84
CA THR A 519 -14.27 -30.95 -25.76
C THR A 519 -15.61 -30.74 -25.06
N GLU A 520 -16.58 -30.12 -25.72
CA GLU A 520 -17.96 -29.99 -25.21
C GLU A 520 -18.76 -31.28 -25.33
N ARG A 521 -18.27 -32.25 -26.12
CA ARG A 521 -18.94 -33.54 -26.28
C ARG A 521 -18.70 -34.39 -25.04
N ILE A 522 -19.79 -34.87 -24.44
CA ILE A 522 -19.72 -35.81 -23.34
C ILE A 522 -18.93 -37.05 -23.82
N PRO A 523 -17.88 -37.48 -23.10
CA PRO A 523 -17.17 -38.71 -23.41
C PRO A 523 -18.16 -39.87 -23.44
N SER A 524 -18.28 -40.58 -24.56
CA SER A 524 -19.16 -41.74 -24.65
C SER A 524 -18.61 -42.85 -23.76
N HIS A 525 -19.47 -43.50 -22.97
CA HIS A 525 -19.11 -44.74 -22.30
C HIS A 525 -18.64 -45.73 -23.38
N VAL A 526 -17.35 -46.02 -23.46
CA VAL A 526 -16.83 -46.96 -24.45
C VAL A 526 -17.26 -48.35 -23.99
N ASP A 527 -18.29 -48.90 -24.64
CA ASP A 527 -18.67 -50.30 -24.53
C ASP A 527 -17.47 -51.19 -24.92
N GLY A 528 -16.77 -51.69 -23.92
CA GLY A 528 -16.07 -52.98 -23.88
C GLY A 528 -14.98 -53.33 -24.91
N LYS A 529 -14.64 -52.48 -25.89
CA LYS A 529 -13.69 -52.85 -26.97
C LYS A 529 -12.76 -51.73 -27.43
N ARG A 530 -12.08 -51.03 -26.51
CA ARG A 530 -10.74 -50.46 -26.76
C ARG A 530 -9.90 -50.53 -25.48
N ASN A 531 -8.77 -51.20 -25.57
CA ASN A 531 -7.81 -51.49 -24.49
C ASN A 531 -6.92 -50.29 -24.11
N ASN A 532 -7.45 -49.06 -24.08
CA ASN A 532 -6.76 -47.93 -23.44
C ASN A 532 -7.51 -47.59 -22.16
N SER A 533 -6.83 -47.66 -21.01
CA SER A 533 -7.39 -47.30 -19.72
C SER A 533 -8.03 -45.91 -19.80
N ASN A 534 -9.31 -45.77 -19.41
CA ASN A 534 -10.00 -44.48 -19.29
C ASN A 534 -9.49 -43.67 -18.07
N VAL A 535 -8.20 -43.81 -17.79
CA VAL A 535 -7.53 -43.35 -16.58
C VAL A 535 -6.17 -42.85 -17.02
N ASP A 536 -5.92 -41.59 -16.75
CA ASP A 536 -4.60 -41.01 -16.87
C ASP A 536 -3.91 -41.00 -15.53
N ILE A 537 -2.60 -41.28 -15.55
CA ILE A 537 -1.76 -41.26 -14.36
C ILE A 537 -0.96 -39.97 -14.37
N LEU A 538 -1.18 -39.16 -13.35
CA LEU A 538 -0.36 -37.99 -13.06
C LEU A 538 0.75 -38.41 -12.09
N GLU A 539 1.98 -38.34 -12.57
CA GLU A 539 3.19 -38.61 -11.79
C GLU A 539 3.43 -37.48 -10.77
N TYR A 540 3.89 -37.80 -9.56
CA TYR A 540 4.22 -36.79 -8.57
C TYR A 540 5.64 -36.26 -8.72
N ARG A 541 5.71 -34.95 -8.91
CA ARG A 541 6.97 -34.22 -9.12
C ARG A 541 7.03 -33.03 -8.18
N PRO A 542 7.41 -33.20 -6.89
CA PRO A 542 7.35 -32.14 -5.87
C PRO A 542 8.12 -30.85 -6.16
N TRP A 543 9.02 -30.83 -7.14
CA TRP A 543 9.91 -29.71 -7.46
C TRP A 543 9.44 -28.85 -8.64
N ILE A 544 8.28 -29.12 -9.23
CA ILE A 544 7.77 -28.37 -10.40
C ILE A 544 6.93 -27.16 -9.96
N GLY A 545 6.80 -26.17 -10.86
CA GLY A 545 5.91 -25.03 -10.70
C GLY A 545 6.57 -23.72 -10.28
N PHE A 546 7.90 -23.63 -10.37
CA PHE A 546 8.65 -22.41 -10.11
C PHE A 546 8.19 -21.25 -11.02
N GLU A 547 7.74 -21.55 -12.23
CA GLU A 547 7.20 -20.61 -13.22
C GLU A 547 5.90 -19.92 -12.77
N SER A 548 5.26 -20.42 -11.71
CA SER A 548 4.06 -19.81 -11.10
C SER A 548 4.40 -18.73 -10.07
N GLY A 549 5.68 -18.50 -9.80
CA GLY A 549 6.15 -17.51 -8.83
C GLY A 549 6.04 -17.98 -7.38
N LEU A 550 6.21 -17.04 -6.44
CA LEU A 550 6.21 -17.36 -5.02
C LEU A 550 4.80 -17.41 -4.44
N TRP A 551 3.95 -16.40 -4.67
CA TRP A 551 2.70 -16.24 -3.91
C TRP A 551 1.48 -15.97 -4.82
N LEU A 552 1.30 -16.76 -5.89
CA LEU A 552 0.19 -16.63 -6.87
C LEU A 552 -0.02 -15.21 -7.43
N GLY A 553 1.01 -14.37 -7.34
CA GLY A 553 0.98 -12.95 -7.63
C GLY A 553 2.04 -12.58 -8.66
N GLY A 554 1.78 -11.47 -9.36
CA GLY A 554 2.63 -10.98 -10.44
C GLY A 554 2.31 -11.57 -11.81
N LEU A 555 3.14 -11.19 -12.78
CA LEU A 555 3.03 -11.65 -14.17
C LEU A 555 3.78 -12.97 -14.33
N THR A 556 3.13 -13.95 -14.95
CA THR A 556 3.75 -15.24 -15.27
C THR A 556 4.35 -15.25 -16.67
N GLY A 557 5.37 -16.09 -16.87
CA GLY A 557 5.92 -16.39 -18.19
C GLY A 557 5.08 -17.39 -18.99
N ASN A 558 5.67 -17.86 -20.09
CA ASN A 558 5.11 -18.97 -20.87
C ASN A 558 5.08 -20.25 -20.01
N GLN A 559 3.95 -20.96 -19.98
CA GLN A 559 3.71 -22.13 -19.14
C GLN A 559 4.23 -23.46 -19.71
N GLN A 560 4.75 -23.49 -20.95
CA GLN A 560 5.18 -24.72 -21.61
C GLN A 560 6.11 -25.61 -20.77
N SER A 561 7.12 -25.04 -20.10
CA SER A 561 8.05 -25.82 -19.28
C SER A 561 7.36 -26.50 -18.10
N TYR A 562 6.34 -25.86 -17.54
CA TYR A 562 5.55 -26.43 -16.45
C TYR A 562 4.57 -27.51 -16.98
N ASP A 563 4.04 -27.32 -18.18
CA ASP A 563 3.16 -28.27 -18.85
C ASP A 563 3.83 -29.61 -19.18
N GLU A 564 5.14 -29.62 -19.44
CA GLU A 564 5.93 -30.84 -19.67
C GLU A 564 5.87 -31.84 -18.50
N HIS A 565 5.44 -31.39 -17.33
CA HIS A 565 5.31 -32.18 -16.11
C HIS A 565 3.87 -32.28 -15.60
N SER A 566 2.90 -31.90 -16.44
CA SER A 566 1.47 -31.86 -16.10
C SER A 566 0.67 -32.78 -17.04
N LEU A 567 -0.55 -33.15 -16.64
CA LEU A 567 -1.51 -33.71 -17.58
C LEU A 567 -2.18 -32.56 -18.34
N VAL A 568 -1.97 -32.49 -19.65
CA VAL A 568 -2.48 -31.42 -20.50
C VAL A 568 -3.65 -31.91 -21.35
N TYR A 569 -4.74 -31.14 -21.36
CA TYR A 569 -5.90 -31.33 -22.22
C TYR A 569 -6.16 -30.05 -23.01
N GLN A 570 -6.23 -30.16 -24.33
CA GLN A 570 -6.34 -28.99 -25.19
C GLN A 570 -7.52 -29.12 -26.15
N SER A 571 -8.23 -28.02 -26.40
CA SER A 571 -9.26 -27.97 -27.42
C SER A 571 -8.67 -27.89 -28.83
N ASP A 572 -9.49 -28.15 -29.84
CA ASP A 572 -9.22 -27.60 -31.17
C ASP A 572 -9.18 -26.05 -31.08
N PRO A 573 -8.45 -25.37 -32.01
CA PRO A 573 -8.55 -23.93 -32.16
C PRO A 573 -10.01 -23.47 -32.22
N ILE A 574 -10.38 -22.52 -31.35
CA ILE A 574 -11.73 -21.98 -31.33
C ILE A 574 -11.95 -21.12 -32.57
N ASN A 575 -13.16 -21.19 -33.14
CA ASN A 575 -13.52 -20.50 -34.38
C ASN A 575 -14.13 -19.11 -34.16
N GLU A 576 -14.27 -18.69 -32.91
CA GLU A 576 -14.80 -17.39 -32.51
C GLU A 576 -14.06 -16.88 -31.27
N THR A 577 -13.93 -15.56 -31.14
CA THR A 577 -13.38 -14.94 -29.94
C THR A 577 -14.40 -15.05 -28.80
N ILE A 578 -13.97 -15.55 -27.65
CA ILE A 578 -14.81 -15.65 -26.45
C ILE A 578 -14.19 -14.88 -25.29
N GLU A 579 -15.03 -14.26 -24.48
CA GLU A 579 -14.63 -13.66 -23.20
C GLU A 579 -15.10 -14.54 -22.05
N ILE A 580 -14.27 -14.71 -21.03
CA ILE A 580 -14.67 -15.27 -19.74
C ILE A 580 -14.55 -14.21 -18.65
N ILE A 581 -15.54 -14.16 -17.76
CA ILE A 581 -15.50 -13.34 -16.54
C ILE A 581 -16.04 -14.16 -15.37
N GLY A 582 -15.23 -14.33 -14.34
CA GLY A 582 -15.61 -14.96 -13.08
C GLY A 582 -14.79 -16.19 -12.75
N PHE A 583 -15.37 -17.04 -11.91
CA PHE A 583 -14.76 -18.29 -11.45
C PHE A 583 -15.03 -19.42 -12.44
N VAL A 584 -13.99 -20.19 -12.75
CA VAL A 584 -14.10 -21.44 -13.53
C VAL A 584 -14.35 -22.57 -12.54
N ASN A 585 -15.45 -23.31 -12.68
CA ASN A 585 -15.68 -24.47 -11.82
C ASN A 585 -14.97 -25.69 -12.41
N VAL A 586 -14.32 -26.46 -11.55
CA VAL A 586 -13.61 -27.68 -11.90
C VAL A 586 -14.27 -28.85 -11.19
N SER A 587 -14.47 -29.95 -11.90
CA SER A 587 -14.86 -31.25 -11.36
C SER A 587 -13.88 -32.29 -11.85
N LEU A 588 -13.23 -33.02 -10.94
CA LEU A 588 -12.30 -34.10 -11.28
C LEU A 588 -12.73 -35.39 -10.59
N GLN A 589 -12.75 -36.49 -11.34
CA GLN A 589 -12.86 -37.83 -10.76
C GLN A 589 -11.45 -38.39 -10.56
N VAL A 590 -11.04 -38.58 -9.31
CA VAL A 590 -9.64 -38.86 -8.94
C VAL A 590 -9.51 -40.00 -7.94
N SER A 591 -8.33 -40.63 -7.91
CA SER A 591 -7.94 -41.53 -6.80
C SER A 591 -6.43 -41.47 -6.57
N THR A 592 -6.00 -41.92 -5.40
CA THR A 592 -4.58 -42.09 -5.08
C THR A 592 -4.43 -43.15 -3.99
N ILE A 593 -3.20 -43.61 -3.75
CA ILE A 593 -2.86 -44.47 -2.62
C ILE A 593 -2.45 -43.68 -1.37
N ALA A 594 -2.13 -42.39 -1.51
CA ALA A 594 -1.71 -41.55 -0.41
C ALA A 594 -2.91 -41.00 0.38
N PRO A 595 -2.78 -40.81 1.70
CA PRO A 595 -3.83 -40.22 2.52
C PRO A 595 -4.03 -38.71 2.24
N MET A 596 -3.08 -38.08 1.56
CA MET A 596 -3.14 -36.68 1.15
C MET A 596 -2.50 -36.51 -0.24
N ALA A 597 -3.20 -35.79 -1.11
CA ALA A 597 -2.73 -35.40 -2.43
C ALA A 597 -3.31 -34.03 -2.79
N HIS A 598 -2.61 -33.31 -3.65
CA HIS A 598 -3.05 -32.04 -4.19
C HIS A 598 -3.44 -32.22 -5.65
N TRP A 599 -4.48 -31.52 -6.08
CA TRP A 599 -4.80 -31.33 -7.48
C TRP A 599 -4.81 -29.85 -7.76
N ILE A 600 -3.93 -29.43 -8.66
CA ILE A 600 -3.72 -28.05 -9.06
C ILE A 600 -4.09 -27.98 -10.52
N VAL A 601 -4.96 -27.04 -10.87
CA VAL A 601 -5.53 -26.93 -12.21
C VAL A 601 -5.27 -25.52 -12.73
N ARG A 602 -4.57 -25.45 -13.87
CA ARG A 602 -4.33 -24.20 -14.60
C ARG A 602 -5.24 -24.16 -15.82
N LEU A 603 -5.94 -23.05 -15.99
CA LEU A 603 -6.57 -22.69 -17.25
C LEU A 603 -5.58 -21.83 -18.05
N GLU A 604 -5.37 -22.19 -19.31
CA GLU A 604 -4.34 -21.63 -20.16
C GLU A 604 -4.89 -21.28 -21.55
N ASP A 605 -4.31 -20.24 -22.15
CA ASP A 605 -4.58 -19.80 -23.51
C ASP A 605 -3.37 -20.10 -24.40
N VAL A 606 -3.57 -20.93 -25.43
CA VAL A 606 -2.54 -21.26 -26.42
C VAL A 606 -2.75 -20.38 -27.64
N ASP A 607 -1.83 -19.45 -27.85
CA ASP A 607 -1.92 -18.50 -28.95
C ASP A 607 -1.52 -19.11 -30.31
N ASN A 608 -1.72 -18.32 -31.38
CA ASN A 608 -1.40 -18.74 -32.75
C ASN A 608 0.10 -19.00 -33.00
N ASN A 609 0.98 -18.55 -32.09
CA ASN A 609 2.42 -18.82 -32.11
C ASN A 609 2.80 -19.98 -31.17
N ALA A 610 1.81 -20.74 -30.71
CA ALA A 610 1.92 -21.83 -29.75
C ALA A 610 2.47 -21.42 -28.37
N GLN A 611 2.52 -20.12 -28.03
CA GLN A 611 2.85 -19.71 -26.66
C GLN A 611 1.69 -20.05 -25.73
N VAL A 612 1.99 -20.38 -24.48
CA VAL A 612 1.01 -20.82 -23.49
C VAL A 612 0.96 -19.81 -22.36
N TRP A 613 -0.18 -19.14 -22.21
CA TRP A 613 -0.37 -18.08 -21.24
C TRP A 613 -1.28 -18.56 -20.11
N LEU A 614 -0.86 -18.35 -18.86
CA LEU A 614 -1.70 -18.64 -17.70
C LEU A 614 -2.88 -17.66 -17.65
N VAL A 615 -4.09 -18.20 -17.68
CA VAL A 615 -5.32 -17.42 -17.53
C VAL A 615 -5.71 -17.32 -16.07
N THR A 616 -5.78 -18.45 -15.37
CA THR A 616 -6.00 -18.53 -13.93
C THR A 616 -5.63 -19.93 -13.41
N THR A 617 -5.49 -20.06 -12.11
CA THR A 617 -5.18 -21.33 -11.43
C THR A 617 -6.07 -21.49 -10.21
N GLY A 618 -6.05 -22.68 -9.63
CA GLY A 618 -6.68 -23.01 -8.37
C GLY A 618 -6.34 -24.45 -8.01
N ALA A 619 -6.43 -24.76 -6.74
CA ALA A 619 -6.05 -26.06 -6.22
C ALA A 619 -7.03 -26.59 -5.18
N LEU A 620 -6.82 -27.86 -4.84
CA LEU A 620 -7.49 -28.49 -3.72
C LEU A 620 -6.55 -29.47 -3.04
N ASN A 621 -6.39 -29.32 -1.73
CA ASN A 621 -5.94 -30.42 -0.88
C ASN A 621 -7.06 -31.46 -0.74
N GLY A 622 -6.86 -32.66 -1.25
CA GLY A 622 -7.86 -33.74 -1.23
C GLY A 622 -8.35 -34.12 0.16
N ALA A 623 -7.50 -34.00 1.18
CA ALA A 623 -7.89 -34.23 2.57
C ALA A 623 -8.89 -33.17 3.07
N GLN A 624 -8.94 -32.01 2.42
CA GLN A 624 -9.80 -30.87 2.76
C GLN A 624 -10.97 -30.68 1.78
N ARG A 625 -11.29 -31.70 0.97
CA ARG A 625 -12.45 -31.75 0.06
C ARG A 625 -13.80 -31.53 0.76
N GLN A 626 -13.85 -31.78 2.07
CA GLN A 626 -15.03 -31.68 2.91
C GLN A 626 -14.65 -31.07 4.26
N THR A 627 -15.66 -30.63 5.00
CA THR A 627 -15.52 -30.12 6.37
C THR A 627 -16.38 -30.97 7.30
N PRO A 628 -15.83 -31.58 8.37
CA PRO A 628 -14.41 -31.56 8.76
C PRO A 628 -13.52 -32.31 7.76
N SER A 629 -12.25 -31.91 7.70
CA SER A 629 -11.23 -32.54 6.84
C SER A 629 -11.05 -34.02 7.21
N ALA A 630 -10.80 -34.87 6.21
CA ALA A 630 -10.59 -36.30 6.38
C ALA A 630 -9.57 -36.82 5.37
N PRO A 631 -8.68 -37.76 5.74
CA PRO A 631 -7.76 -38.39 4.79
C PRO A 631 -8.47 -39.00 3.58
N LEU A 632 -7.72 -39.19 2.50
CA LEU A 632 -8.14 -39.97 1.35
C LEU A 632 -7.95 -41.46 1.64
N GLU A 633 -8.93 -42.27 1.28
CA GLU A 633 -8.81 -43.73 1.34
C GLU A 633 -8.03 -44.25 0.12
N PRO A 634 -7.05 -45.15 0.31
CA PRO A 634 -6.28 -45.70 -0.81
C PRO A 634 -7.15 -46.35 -1.88
N ASN A 635 -6.95 -45.95 -3.14
CA ASN A 635 -7.69 -46.40 -4.33
C ASN A 635 -9.20 -46.10 -4.32
N HIS A 636 -9.69 -45.32 -3.35
CA HIS A 636 -11.06 -44.84 -3.37
C HIS A 636 -11.20 -43.74 -4.43
N MET A 637 -12.25 -43.83 -5.23
CA MET A 637 -12.55 -42.85 -6.26
C MET A 637 -13.38 -41.72 -5.68
N TYR A 638 -12.85 -40.50 -5.75
CA TYR A 638 -13.52 -39.28 -5.31
C TYR A 638 -13.90 -38.42 -6.50
N THR A 639 -15.08 -37.79 -6.44
CA THR A 639 -15.36 -36.61 -7.26
C THR A 639 -15.05 -35.38 -6.42
N ILE A 640 -14.04 -34.62 -6.82
CA ILE A 640 -13.65 -33.38 -6.16
C ILE A 640 -14.09 -32.19 -7.01
N THR A 641 -14.57 -31.14 -6.34
CA THR A 641 -15.04 -29.92 -6.99
C THR A 641 -14.48 -28.69 -6.30
N PHE A 642 -13.96 -27.74 -7.06
CA PHE A 642 -13.45 -26.47 -6.57
C PHE A 642 -13.51 -25.42 -7.70
N ARG A 643 -13.21 -24.17 -7.36
CA ARG A 643 -13.18 -23.05 -8.30
C ARG A 643 -11.73 -22.67 -8.55
N LEU A 644 -11.39 -22.31 -9.79
CA LEU A 644 -10.18 -21.53 -10.05
C LEU A 644 -10.42 -20.09 -9.61
N HIS A 645 -9.36 -19.38 -9.23
CA HIS A 645 -9.42 -17.99 -8.80
C HIS A 645 -10.04 -17.08 -9.88
N PHE A 646 -10.66 -16.00 -9.42
CA PHE A 646 -11.37 -15.03 -10.24
C PHE A 646 -10.49 -14.54 -11.38
N THR A 647 -11.07 -14.48 -12.58
CA THR A 647 -10.35 -14.01 -13.76
C THR A 647 -11.25 -13.29 -14.75
N THR A 648 -10.60 -12.48 -15.57
CA THR A 648 -11.13 -12.05 -16.86
C THR A 648 -10.13 -12.46 -17.93
N TRP A 649 -10.60 -12.92 -19.07
CA TRP A 649 -9.74 -13.24 -20.21
C TRP A 649 -10.52 -13.29 -21.52
N THR A 650 -9.85 -12.91 -22.60
CA THR A 650 -10.34 -13.03 -23.97
C THR A 650 -9.52 -14.07 -24.70
N PHE A 651 -10.13 -15.20 -25.05
CA PHE A 651 -9.54 -16.17 -25.98
C PHE A 651 -9.88 -15.73 -27.40
N PHE A 652 -8.86 -15.49 -28.23
CA PHE A 652 -9.08 -15.04 -29.60
C PHE A 652 -9.42 -16.19 -30.54
N ASN A 653 -10.11 -15.89 -31.64
CA ASN A 653 -10.27 -16.81 -32.75
C ASN A 653 -8.90 -17.37 -33.19
N GLY A 654 -8.81 -18.69 -33.36
CA GLY A 654 -7.59 -19.44 -33.66
C GLY A 654 -6.81 -19.90 -32.43
N HIS A 655 -7.07 -19.35 -31.24
CA HIS A 655 -6.44 -19.84 -30.01
C HIS A 655 -7.05 -21.16 -29.55
N SER A 656 -6.34 -21.89 -28.70
CA SER A 656 -6.88 -23.10 -28.06
C SER A 656 -7.02 -22.91 -26.55
N ILE A 657 -8.11 -23.45 -26.00
CA ILE A 657 -8.31 -23.51 -24.55
C ILE A 657 -7.58 -24.74 -24.04
N ARG A 658 -6.70 -24.54 -23.05
CA ARG A 658 -5.91 -25.63 -22.45
C ARG A 658 -6.17 -25.72 -20.96
N VAL A 659 -6.21 -26.94 -20.45
CA VAL A 659 -6.20 -27.24 -19.02
C VAL A 659 -4.98 -28.10 -18.72
N ALA A 660 -4.13 -27.62 -17.81
CA ALA A 660 -3.02 -28.38 -17.25
C ALA A 660 -3.33 -28.78 -15.81
N ILE A 661 -3.07 -30.05 -15.47
CA ILE A 661 -3.30 -30.59 -14.13
C ILE A 661 -1.98 -31.11 -13.56
N SER A 662 -1.59 -30.58 -12.41
CA SER A 662 -0.43 -31.02 -11.64
C SER A 662 -0.82 -31.35 -10.20
N ASN A 663 0.14 -31.91 -9.46
CA ASN A 663 -0.01 -32.29 -8.05
C ASN A 663 1.05 -31.63 -7.14
N ALA A 664 1.83 -30.71 -7.71
CA ALA A 664 2.79 -29.84 -7.03
C ALA A 664 2.89 -28.52 -7.81
N MET A 665 3.15 -27.43 -7.10
CA MET A 665 3.45 -26.10 -7.63
C MET A 665 4.40 -25.38 -6.67
N PHE A 666 5.57 -25.96 -6.45
CA PHE A 666 6.57 -25.44 -5.53
C PHE A 666 7.38 -24.32 -6.22
N PRO A 667 7.65 -23.17 -5.56
CA PRO A 667 7.51 -22.88 -4.14
C PRO A 667 6.15 -22.32 -3.68
N THR A 668 5.19 -22.10 -4.58
CA THR A 668 3.89 -21.52 -4.21
C THR A 668 3.09 -22.37 -3.24
N TYR A 669 2.96 -23.66 -3.53
CA TYR A 669 2.36 -24.64 -2.65
C TYR A 669 3.43 -25.60 -2.18
N TRP A 670 3.51 -25.81 -0.86
CA TRP A 670 4.40 -26.80 -0.32
C TRP A 670 3.97 -28.20 -0.74
N PRO A 671 4.91 -29.05 -1.17
CA PRO A 671 4.62 -30.39 -1.67
C PRO A 671 4.03 -31.29 -0.58
N SER A 672 3.14 -32.21 -0.98
CA SER A 672 2.76 -33.36 -0.15
C SER A 672 3.98 -34.13 0.37
N ALA A 673 3.97 -34.54 1.62
CA ALA A 673 5.03 -35.39 2.18
C ALA A 673 5.01 -36.83 1.64
N PHE A 674 3.94 -37.23 0.95
CA PHE A 674 3.78 -38.58 0.42
C PHE A 674 4.27 -38.65 -1.01
N ALA A 675 5.12 -39.63 -1.33
CA ALA A 675 5.38 -39.97 -2.73
C ALA A 675 4.17 -40.76 -3.27
N MET A 676 3.47 -40.22 -4.26
CA MET A 676 2.30 -40.90 -4.84
C MET A 676 2.21 -40.69 -6.34
N ASN A 677 1.43 -41.51 -7.04
CA ASN A 677 0.83 -41.06 -8.29
C ASN A 677 -0.66 -40.82 -8.02
N THR A 678 -1.29 -39.97 -8.83
CA THR A 678 -2.74 -39.80 -8.78
C THR A 678 -3.35 -40.26 -10.10
N SER A 679 -4.48 -40.94 -10.02
CA SER A 679 -5.26 -41.34 -11.19
C SER A 679 -6.37 -40.34 -11.44
N LEU A 680 -6.52 -39.90 -12.69
CA LEU A 680 -7.63 -39.09 -13.17
C LEU A 680 -8.50 -39.94 -14.10
N PHE A 681 -9.77 -40.10 -13.74
CA PHE A 681 -10.72 -40.91 -14.50
C PHE A 681 -11.48 -40.04 -15.51
N LEU A 682 -11.55 -40.54 -16.75
CA LEU A 682 -12.09 -39.83 -17.92
C LEU A 682 -13.31 -40.55 -18.52
N ASN A 683 -13.74 -41.66 -17.93
CA ASN A 683 -14.84 -42.51 -18.40
C ASN A 683 -16.25 -41.98 -18.12
N SER A 684 -16.39 -40.72 -17.70
CA SER A 684 -17.67 -40.18 -17.23
C SER A 684 -17.83 -38.71 -17.56
N SER A 685 -19.07 -38.22 -17.46
CA SER A 685 -19.39 -36.79 -17.50
C SER A 685 -19.00 -36.06 -16.20
N ALA A 686 -18.15 -36.65 -15.34
CA ALA A 686 -17.78 -36.11 -14.04
C ALA A 686 -16.42 -35.37 -14.02
N THR A 687 -15.59 -35.53 -15.06
CA THR A 687 -14.33 -34.80 -15.20
C THR A 687 -14.47 -33.70 -16.26
N PHE A 688 -14.60 -32.45 -15.83
CA PHE A 688 -14.86 -31.30 -16.68
C PHE A 688 -14.44 -29.98 -16.04
N ILE A 689 -14.36 -28.93 -16.87
CA ILE A 689 -14.39 -27.54 -16.43
C ILE A 689 -15.63 -26.83 -16.97
N ASP A 690 -16.15 -25.87 -16.21
CA ASP A 690 -17.25 -24.99 -16.57
C ASP A 690 -16.74 -23.55 -16.70
N LEU A 691 -16.60 -23.08 -17.94
CA LEU A 691 -16.13 -21.73 -18.25
C LEU A 691 -17.29 -20.72 -18.15
N PRO A 692 -17.10 -19.57 -17.47
CA PRO A 692 -18.09 -18.51 -17.38
C PRO A 692 -18.03 -17.58 -18.60
N VAL A 693 -18.42 -18.11 -19.76
CA VAL A 693 -18.38 -17.38 -21.04
C VAL A 693 -19.41 -16.26 -21.04
N ILE A 694 -19.01 -15.08 -21.52
CA ILE A 694 -19.85 -13.90 -21.54
C ILE A 694 -20.26 -13.58 -22.97
N LEU A 695 -21.57 -13.62 -23.25
CA LEU A 695 -22.09 -13.25 -24.56
C LEU A 695 -21.81 -11.75 -24.85
N PRO A 696 -21.50 -11.35 -26.09
CA PRO A 696 -21.26 -9.95 -26.43
C PRO A 696 -22.43 -9.03 -26.03
N LEU A 697 -22.12 -7.77 -25.72
CA LEU A 697 -23.17 -6.79 -25.49
C LEU A 697 -23.89 -6.47 -26.81
N SER A 698 -25.21 -6.26 -26.74
CA SER A 698 -26.02 -5.80 -27.89
C SER A 698 -25.73 -4.34 -28.27
N SER A 699 -25.06 -3.58 -27.40
CA SER A 699 -24.65 -2.19 -27.58
C SER A 699 -23.35 -1.92 -26.81
N THR A 700 -22.58 -0.92 -27.20
CA THR A 700 -21.38 -0.51 -26.44
C THR A 700 -21.77 -0.13 -25.01
N SER A 701 -21.23 -0.84 -24.00
CA SER A 701 -21.31 -0.35 -22.61
C SER A 701 -20.51 0.95 -22.50
N PRO A 702 -20.96 1.91 -21.67
CA PRO A 702 -20.11 3.04 -21.32
C PRO A 702 -18.80 2.52 -20.73
N SER A 703 -17.68 3.04 -21.22
CA SER A 703 -16.38 2.77 -20.62
C SER A 703 -16.21 3.64 -19.38
N PRO A 704 -15.58 3.12 -18.32
CA PRO A 704 -15.22 3.94 -17.18
C PRO A 704 -14.28 5.08 -17.61
N SER A 705 -14.54 6.29 -17.12
CA SER A 705 -13.72 7.47 -17.34
C SER A 705 -12.93 7.80 -16.07
N PHE A 706 -11.87 7.04 -15.80
CA PHE A 706 -10.94 7.38 -14.72
C PHE A 706 -9.87 8.33 -15.24
N THR A 707 -9.34 9.18 -14.36
CA THR A 707 -8.11 9.92 -14.62
C THR A 707 -6.98 8.91 -14.75
N GLN A 708 -6.48 8.70 -15.97
CA GLN A 708 -5.32 7.84 -16.19
C GLN A 708 -4.05 8.60 -15.80
N GLN A 709 -3.23 8.04 -14.91
CA GLN A 709 -1.88 8.52 -14.71
C GLN A 709 -1.03 8.19 -15.95
N GLN A 710 -0.32 9.19 -16.48
CA GLN A 710 0.60 8.98 -17.60
C GLN A 710 1.82 8.19 -17.11
N VAL A 711 2.05 7.03 -17.73
CA VAL A 711 3.25 6.22 -17.50
C VAL A 711 4.42 6.90 -18.22
N SER A 712 5.42 7.33 -17.46
CA SER A 712 6.74 7.70 -18.00
C SER A 712 7.52 6.41 -18.26
N SER A 713 8.00 6.20 -19.48
CA SER A 713 8.51 4.92 -19.98
C SER A 713 9.91 4.53 -19.48
N THR A 714 10.36 4.96 -18.29
CA THR A 714 11.78 4.82 -17.90
C THR A 714 12.09 4.14 -16.57
N ASP A 715 11.14 3.63 -15.77
CA ASP A 715 11.50 3.00 -14.48
C ASP A 715 10.66 1.75 -14.16
N ILE A 716 10.96 0.63 -14.84
CA ILE A 716 10.66 -0.71 -14.31
C ILE A 716 11.92 -1.21 -13.64
N PHE A 717 12.06 -0.95 -12.34
CA PHE A 717 13.12 -1.57 -11.54
C PHE A 717 12.81 -3.07 -11.33
N PRO A 718 13.80 -3.97 -11.46
CA PRO A 718 13.68 -5.32 -10.94
C PRO A 718 13.55 -5.28 -9.41
N GLU A 719 12.74 -6.19 -8.90
CA GLU A 719 12.41 -6.42 -7.49
C GLU A 719 13.51 -6.10 -6.47
N LEU A 720 13.20 -5.16 -5.57
CA LEU A 720 13.52 -5.30 -4.15
C LEU A 720 12.18 -5.15 -3.42
N PHE A 721 11.69 -6.29 -2.93
CA PHE A 721 10.48 -6.42 -2.15
C PHE A 721 10.56 -5.52 -0.91
N SER A 722 9.93 -4.35 -0.99
CA SER A 722 9.58 -3.55 0.19
C SER A 722 8.39 -4.25 0.86
N ALA A 723 8.69 -4.96 1.94
CA ALA A 723 7.70 -5.40 2.93
C ALA A 723 6.94 -4.22 3.51
#